data_AF-A0A975I4D0-F1
#
_entry.id   AF-A0A975I4D0-F1
#
_cell.length_a   1.000
_cell.length_b   1.000
_cell.length_c   1.000
_cell.angle_alpha   90.00
_cell.angle_beta   90.00
_cell.angle_gamma   90.00
#
_symmetry.space_group_name_H-M   'P 1'
#
loop_
_entity.id
_entity.type
_entity.pdbx_description
1 polymer ?
#
loop_
_entity_poly.entity_id
_entity_poly.type
_entity_poly.pdbx_seq_one_letter_code
_entity_poly.pdbx_strand_id
1 'polypeptide(L)'
;MKTMNFAALAACAALGLVSCDKRDAGLDKKLGELEKKAAEAQERQRQLEDELAIQKLTSELEAIERERTLIDQQRLAMEQDRSAQDAAAAEALALRERQLDEREGRLSQAREEIDAREQQLTGLESELKEKELSMAGREPLRALPVTRKTYVSGPTGDFDNFYRPLANYGSWFNSSDYGYVYQPTVVRDSSWRPYTRGRWAFTNQGWTWVSDEPFGWACYHYGRWALLRNVGWVWVPGNQWAPAWVTWRESPGYVGWAPLPPETLAWRDRSWDSSVEVNFGIGSSWFSFVSYRNFGSGIQNHCLPVAQNTVIIRSSRNITRYRVDNERVFLGGPAYQRVCQEIGRPFPIHRLNMDQRPDFGRSGRSLGSRFDGRDLRVVAPRMDADWNQALSPQRVSRDLGRVSVERSRELPEDVRREFSEHRREESRDAERIVADAGGRERFESERRERLERGREEAGRNANEASPGAPQEPPVAVIPERPNVRPDRPGRPGRPDGSVPIPVLPGTPVEPQPDGTPPAGIPISPEPATPGDPGEPVLPPGVTPTPQVPEVPPGIVPSEAPGRPERPERPGMRPEAPEPEPTPVVPEVVPPAPAPIQPEAAPAPEPVKPGTPQDDRRRKLQEMIEQRKAKLEEERRAAQAAAEEAARTRKEAGNQQMEEPAEPAGETARQQELRKIQEALEQRKAQAEEARRQIEEAQARQREQAEELRKQAEGMPKEEAPPGSRQQQTRRGAQEEQANEQQERARQQQEEMQRQQEQQERARQQQEEMQRQQEQQERARQQQEEMQRQQQEQQERARQQQEEMQRQQQEQQERARQQQEEMQRQQEQQERARQQQEEMQRQQEQQERARQQQEEMQRQQEQQERARQQQEEMQRQQEQQERARQQQEEMQRQQQEQQERARQQQEEMQRQQQEQQERARQQQEEMQRQQQEQQERARQQQEQMRRQQEQ
;
A
#
# COMPACT_ATOMS: atom_id res chain seq x y z
N MET A 1 -53.33 24.01 51.16
CA MET A 1 -54.35 23.44 52.07
C MET A 1 -54.61 21.99 51.68
N LYS A 2 -54.71 21.04 52.63
CA LYS A 2 -55.71 19.96 52.65
C LYS A 2 -55.56 19.06 53.89
N THR A 3 -56.60 19.10 54.74
CA THR A 3 -57.18 17.97 55.50
C THR A 3 -56.22 16.99 56.21
N MET A 4 -55.94 17.17 57.51
CA MET A 4 -56.81 16.83 58.66
C MET A 4 -56.90 15.31 58.98
N ASN A 5 -56.11 14.88 59.97
CA ASN A 5 -56.45 13.73 60.80
C ASN A 5 -57.38 14.17 61.93
N PHE A 6 -58.70 14.06 61.72
CA PHE A 6 -59.73 14.18 62.77
C PHE A 6 -60.76 13.05 62.68
N ALA A 7 -60.28 11.82 62.41
CA ALA A 7 -61.09 10.61 62.31
C ALA A 7 -61.28 9.91 63.68
N ALA A 8 -61.74 10.64 64.70
CA ALA A 8 -61.87 10.12 66.06
C ALA A 8 -62.94 10.84 66.91
N LEU A 9 -64.22 10.79 66.49
CA LEU A 9 -65.42 10.91 67.37
C LEU A 9 -66.73 10.73 66.54
N ALA A 10 -66.86 9.59 65.85
CA ALA A 10 -68.07 9.19 65.12
C ALA A 10 -68.64 7.86 65.65
N ALA A 11 -68.65 7.72 66.98
CA ALA A 11 -69.25 6.61 67.72
C ALA A 11 -70.07 7.17 68.90
N CYS A 12 -71.07 6.42 69.35
CA CYS A 12 -71.96 6.75 70.48
C CYS A 12 -72.92 7.94 70.27
N ALA A 13 -73.90 7.80 69.37
CA ALA A 13 -75.13 8.60 69.38
C ALA A 13 -76.37 7.83 68.85
N ALA A 14 -76.46 6.52 69.15
CA ALA A 14 -77.65 5.71 68.92
C ALA A 14 -78.14 5.11 70.24
N LEU A 15 -79.46 5.05 70.42
CA LEU A 15 -80.21 4.61 71.62
C LEU A 15 -80.21 5.62 72.80
N GLY A 16 -81.38 5.82 73.42
CA GLY A 16 -81.64 6.83 74.46
C GLY A 16 -82.80 7.78 74.14
N LEU A 17 -83.92 7.27 73.60
CA LEU A 17 -85.15 6.94 74.37
C LEU A 17 -85.99 8.13 74.86
N VAL A 18 -87.27 8.10 74.46
CA VAL A 18 -88.47 8.65 75.14
C VAL A 18 -88.70 10.18 75.11
N SER A 19 -89.76 10.55 74.37
CA SER A 19 -90.73 11.63 74.64
C SER A 19 -90.24 13.08 74.82
N CYS A 20 -90.56 13.94 73.85
CA CYS A 20 -91.70 14.87 74.00
C CYS A 20 -92.07 15.52 72.65
N ASP A 21 -93.36 15.61 72.36
CA ASP A 21 -93.85 16.27 71.14
C ASP A 21 -93.84 17.80 71.29
N LYS A 22 -92.96 18.46 70.53
CA LYS A 22 -93.03 19.88 70.13
C LYS A 22 -91.92 20.19 69.11
N ARG A 23 -92.30 20.35 67.84
CA ARG A 23 -91.41 20.92 66.81
C ARG A 23 -91.32 22.43 67.05
N ASP A 24 -90.18 22.88 67.56
CA ASP A 24 -89.92 24.30 67.79
C ASP A 24 -89.50 24.97 66.47
N ALA A 25 -90.43 25.69 65.84
CA ALA A 25 -90.21 26.43 64.59
C ALA A 25 -89.10 27.50 64.68
N GLY A 26 -88.64 27.84 65.90
CA GLY A 26 -87.45 28.67 66.11
C GLY A 26 -86.13 27.98 65.75
N LEU A 27 -86.08 26.64 65.70
CA LEU A 27 -84.92 25.87 65.24
C LEU A 27 -84.85 25.78 63.72
N ASP A 28 -85.95 25.42 63.05
CA ASP A 28 -86.00 25.30 61.59
C ASP A 28 -85.62 26.62 60.89
N LYS A 29 -86.07 27.77 61.43
CA LYS A 29 -85.64 29.10 60.97
C LYS A 29 -84.13 29.32 61.11
N LYS A 30 -83.54 28.94 62.25
CA LYS A 30 -82.09 29.09 62.48
C LYS A 30 -81.27 28.15 61.60
N LEU A 31 -81.79 26.96 61.29
CA LEU A 31 -81.17 26.03 60.36
C LEU A 31 -81.11 26.67 58.95
N GLY A 32 -82.24 27.15 58.43
CA GLY A 32 -82.29 27.83 57.14
C GLY A 32 -81.44 29.12 57.06
N GLU A 33 -81.33 29.88 58.17
CA GLU A 33 -80.40 31.02 58.24
C GLU A 33 -78.92 30.60 58.22
N LEU A 34 -78.58 29.46 58.82
CA LEU A 34 -77.21 28.91 58.79
C LEU A 34 -76.88 28.30 57.43
N GLU A 35 -77.82 27.59 56.79
CA GLU A 35 -77.68 27.07 55.43
C GLU A 35 -77.50 28.20 54.42
N LYS A 36 -78.27 29.29 54.53
CA LYS A 36 -78.10 30.48 53.68
C LYS A 36 -76.71 31.12 53.86
N LYS A 37 -76.24 31.26 55.11
CA LYS A 37 -74.89 31.80 55.41
C LYS A 37 -73.78 30.85 54.94
N ALA A 38 -74.00 29.54 54.97
CA ALA A 38 -73.06 28.56 54.43
C ALA A 38 -72.96 28.65 52.90
N ALA A 39 -74.10 28.81 52.20
CA ALA A 39 -74.13 29.05 50.76
C ALA A 39 -73.44 30.37 50.38
N GLU A 40 -73.74 31.48 51.07
CA GLU A 40 -73.08 32.78 50.88
C GLU A 40 -71.56 32.71 51.13
N ALA A 41 -71.13 31.96 52.15
CA ALA A 41 -69.70 31.74 52.41
C ALA A 41 -69.04 30.88 51.32
N GLN A 42 -69.72 29.86 50.80
CA GLN A 42 -69.21 28.99 49.74
C GLN A 42 -69.14 29.71 48.37
N GLU A 43 -70.10 30.58 48.07
CA GLU A 43 -70.07 31.44 46.89
C GLU A 43 -68.92 32.45 46.99
N ARG A 44 -68.74 33.08 48.16
CA ARG A 44 -67.60 33.98 48.40
C ARG A 44 -66.25 33.27 48.37
N GLN A 45 -66.18 31.99 48.78
CA GLN A 45 -64.97 31.19 48.61
C GLN A 45 -64.65 30.98 47.12
N ARG A 46 -65.65 30.64 46.29
CA ARG A 46 -65.44 30.51 44.83
C ARG A 46 -64.96 31.81 44.20
N GLN A 47 -65.57 32.95 44.54
CA GLN A 47 -65.13 34.26 44.06
C GLN A 47 -63.65 34.54 44.38
N LEU A 48 -63.18 34.19 45.59
CA LEU A 48 -61.77 34.32 45.97
C LEU A 48 -60.84 33.30 45.29
N GLU A 49 -61.34 32.09 44.99
CA GLU A 49 -60.61 31.08 44.21
C GLU A 49 -60.47 31.50 42.74
N ASP A 50 -61.50 32.10 42.15
CA ASP A 50 -61.52 32.65 40.79
C ASP A 50 -60.63 33.91 40.67
N GLU A 51 -60.70 34.84 41.63
CA GLU A 51 -59.80 36.01 41.70
C GLU A 51 -58.33 35.58 41.79
N LEU A 52 -58.02 34.56 42.60
CA LEU A 52 -56.67 34.01 42.72
C LEU A 52 -56.21 33.27 41.44
N ALA A 53 -57.12 32.64 40.71
CA ALA A 53 -56.81 32.03 39.41
C ALA A 53 -56.49 33.10 38.35
N ILE A 54 -57.27 34.19 38.31
CA ILE A 54 -57.02 35.33 37.42
C ILE A 54 -55.65 35.97 37.73
N GLN A 55 -55.34 36.21 39.01
CA GLN A 55 -54.04 36.79 39.40
C GLN A 55 -52.84 35.94 38.95
N LYS A 56 -52.95 34.60 39.03
CA LYS A 56 -51.90 33.69 38.54
C LYS A 56 -51.72 33.78 37.04
N LEU A 57 -52.81 33.68 36.27
CA LEU A 57 -52.78 33.78 34.81
C LEU A 57 -52.18 35.12 34.35
N THR A 58 -52.46 36.23 35.03
CA THR A 58 -51.82 37.53 34.75
C THR A 58 -50.32 37.49 35.01
N SER A 59 -49.87 36.92 36.14
CA SER A 59 -48.42 36.84 36.45
C SER A 59 -47.67 35.85 35.55
N GLU A 60 -48.33 34.78 35.08
CA GLU A 60 -47.79 33.83 34.10
C GLU A 60 -47.67 34.48 32.71
N LEU A 61 -48.67 35.26 32.29
CA LEU A 61 -48.59 36.06 31.05
C LEU A 61 -47.45 37.10 31.11
N GLU A 62 -47.31 37.84 32.21
CA GLU A 62 -46.19 38.77 32.39
C GLU A 62 -44.82 38.06 32.37
N ALA A 63 -44.71 36.84 32.86
CA ALA A 63 -43.48 36.05 32.77
C ALA A 63 -43.17 35.66 31.32
N ILE A 64 -44.18 35.16 30.58
CA ILE A 64 -44.06 34.77 29.17
C ILE A 64 -43.67 35.96 28.28
N GLU A 65 -44.21 37.16 28.53
CA GLU A 65 -43.81 38.37 27.78
C GLU A 65 -42.35 38.78 28.06
N ARG A 66 -41.87 38.63 29.30
CA ARG A 66 -40.46 38.88 29.65
C ARG A 66 -39.52 37.86 29.00
N GLU A 67 -39.86 36.57 29.04
CA GLU A 67 -39.10 35.52 28.36
C GLU A 67 -39.08 35.74 26.84
N ARG A 68 -40.21 36.11 26.23
CA ARG A 68 -40.28 36.46 24.81
C ARG A 68 -39.36 37.62 24.46
N THR A 69 -39.40 38.72 25.21
CA THR A 69 -38.52 39.88 24.93
C THR A 69 -37.04 39.56 25.13
N LEU A 70 -36.69 38.67 26.06
CA LEU A 70 -35.32 38.14 26.19
C LEU A 70 -34.92 37.28 24.97
N ILE A 71 -35.80 36.40 24.49
CA ILE A 71 -35.58 35.57 23.29
C ILE A 71 -35.42 36.45 22.04
N ASP A 72 -36.24 37.49 21.89
CA ASP A 72 -36.15 38.43 20.77
C ASP A 72 -34.85 39.26 20.82
N GLN A 73 -34.36 39.64 22.01
CA GLN A 73 -33.04 40.26 22.19
C GLN A 73 -31.89 39.30 21.87
N GLN A 74 -31.96 38.04 22.31
CA GLN A 74 -30.96 37.01 22.01
C GLN A 74 -30.90 36.69 20.51
N ARG A 75 -32.05 36.66 19.82
CA ARG A 75 -32.13 36.52 18.36
C ARG A 75 -31.41 37.67 17.64
N LEU A 76 -31.69 38.91 18.04
CA LEU A 76 -31.06 40.09 17.44
C LEU A 76 -29.54 40.10 17.68
N ALA A 77 -29.07 39.70 18.87
CA ALA A 77 -27.64 39.56 19.16
C ALA A 77 -26.98 38.50 18.26
N MET A 78 -27.56 37.30 18.15
CA MET A 78 -27.02 36.27 17.25
C MET A 78 -27.08 36.64 15.76
N GLU A 79 -28.06 37.45 15.34
CA GLU A 79 -28.11 37.99 13.97
C GLU A 79 -27.00 39.02 13.72
N GLN A 80 -26.70 39.87 14.71
CA GLN A 80 -25.56 40.81 14.65
C GLN A 80 -24.20 40.08 14.66
N ASP A 81 -24.00 39.11 15.55
CA ASP A 81 -22.78 38.30 15.61
C ASP A 81 -22.57 37.52 14.30
N ARG A 82 -23.64 36.94 13.74
CA ARG A 82 -23.59 36.26 12.44
C ARG A 82 -23.24 37.22 11.31
N SER A 83 -23.86 38.39 11.26
CA SER A 83 -23.56 39.44 10.26
C SER A 83 -22.09 39.88 10.35
N ALA A 84 -21.54 40.01 11.56
CA ALA A 84 -20.13 40.30 11.78
C ALA A 84 -19.20 39.15 11.33
N GLN A 85 -19.59 37.89 11.56
CA GLN A 85 -18.86 36.72 11.08
C GLN A 85 -18.87 36.61 9.55
N ASP A 86 -20.03 36.81 8.91
CA ASP A 86 -20.18 36.79 7.45
C ASP A 86 -19.37 37.93 6.80
N ALA A 87 -19.34 39.13 7.43
CA ALA A 87 -18.49 40.24 6.99
C ALA A 87 -16.98 39.94 7.13
N ALA A 88 -16.55 39.37 8.27
CA ALA A 88 -15.16 38.99 8.48
C ALA A 88 -14.71 37.86 7.53
N ALA A 89 -15.62 36.92 7.20
CA ALA A 89 -15.38 35.90 6.19
C ALA A 89 -15.22 36.50 4.78
N ALA A 90 -16.03 37.49 4.42
CA ALA A 90 -15.91 38.21 3.15
C ALA A 90 -14.58 38.98 3.05
N GLU A 91 -14.13 39.65 4.12
CA GLU A 91 -12.81 40.32 4.13
C GLU A 91 -11.65 39.31 4.04
N ALA A 92 -11.75 38.17 4.73
CA ALA A 92 -10.75 37.10 4.65
C ALA A 92 -10.68 36.46 3.25
N LEU A 93 -11.82 36.35 2.54
CA LEU A 93 -11.86 35.91 1.14
C LEU A 93 -11.22 36.95 0.21
N ALA A 94 -11.57 38.24 0.33
CA ALA A 94 -10.99 39.31 -0.48
C ALA A 94 -9.47 39.46 -0.28
N LEU A 95 -8.96 39.22 0.94
CA LEU A 95 -7.52 39.16 1.20
C LEU A 95 -6.87 37.95 0.51
N ARG A 96 -7.56 36.81 0.50
CA ARG A 96 -7.07 35.56 -0.12
C ARG A 96 -7.08 35.62 -1.65
N GLU A 97 -8.05 36.31 -2.25
CA GLU A 97 -8.08 36.60 -3.69
C GLU A 97 -6.86 37.43 -4.10
N ARG A 98 -6.57 38.55 -3.40
CA ARG A 98 -5.35 39.34 -3.65
C ARG A 98 -4.06 38.52 -3.52
N GLN A 99 -3.99 37.61 -2.55
CA GLN A 99 -2.83 36.69 -2.40
C GLN A 99 -2.73 35.66 -3.52
N LEU A 100 -3.84 35.32 -4.19
CA LEU A 100 -3.84 34.51 -5.41
C LEU A 100 -3.40 35.35 -6.61
N ASP A 101 -3.91 36.57 -6.78
CA ASP A 101 -3.49 37.49 -7.85
C ASP A 101 -1.97 37.76 -7.80
N GLU A 102 -1.43 38.08 -6.62
CA GLU A 102 0.02 38.23 -6.39
C GLU A 102 0.80 36.95 -6.71
N ARG A 103 0.20 35.78 -6.57
CA ARG A 103 0.82 34.49 -6.86
C ARG A 103 0.75 34.16 -8.34
N GLU A 104 -0.34 34.48 -9.02
CA GLU A 104 -0.48 34.33 -10.47
C GLU A 104 0.44 35.31 -11.22
N GLY A 105 0.56 36.56 -10.75
CA GLY A 105 1.56 37.50 -11.26
C GLY A 105 2.99 36.98 -11.15
N ARG A 106 3.38 36.41 -9.99
CA ARG A 106 4.68 35.73 -9.82
C ARG A 106 4.84 34.49 -10.70
N LEU A 107 3.76 33.76 -10.98
CA LEU A 107 3.79 32.62 -11.90
C LEU A 107 3.89 33.06 -13.37
N SER A 108 3.34 34.22 -13.76
CA SER A 108 3.55 34.82 -15.09
C SER A 108 5.01 35.24 -15.26
N GLN A 109 5.56 35.98 -14.29
CA GLN A 109 6.98 36.37 -14.29
C GLN A 109 7.91 35.15 -14.37
N ALA A 110 7.60 34.07 -13.64
CA ALA A 110 8.37 32.83 -13.71
C ALA A 110 8.23 32.07 -15.05
N ARG A 111 7.10 32.22 -15.76
CA ARG A 111 6.93 31.70 -17.14
C ARG A 111 7.74 32.54 -18.12
N GLU A 112 7.63 33.87 -18.06
CA GLU A 112 8.40 34.79 -18.89
C GLU A 112 9.92 34.60 -18.70
N GLU A 113 10.38 34.31 -17.47
CA GLU A 113 11.79 33.95 -17.22
C GLU A 113 12.18 32.59 -17.81
N ILE A 114 11.28 31.60 -17.81
CA ILE A 114 11.51 30.30 -18.47
C ILE A 114 11.57 30.49 -20.00
N ASP A 115 10.59 31.17 -20.59
CA ASP A 115 10.53 31.44 -22.03
C ASP A 115 11.77 32.22 -22.50
N ALA A 116 12.23 33.21 -21.73
CA ALA A 116 13.46 33.95 -22.00
C ALA A 116 14.71 33.06 -21.89
N ARG A 117 14.76 32.12 -20.94
CA ARG A 117 15.85 31.14 -20.81
C ARG A 117 15.82 30.10 -21.92
N GLU A 118 14.65 29.71 -22.43
CA GLU A 118 14.52 28.83 -23.61
C GLU A 118 14.95 29.55 -24.90
N GLN A 119 14.68 30.85 -25.03
CA GLN A 119 15.23 31.68 -26.10
C GLN A 119 16.77 31.82 -25.99
N GLN A 120 17.32 31.98 -24.77
CA GLN A 120 18.77 31.96 -24.56
C GLN A 120 19.39 30.59 -24.86
N LEU A 121 18.74 29.49 -24.47
CA LEU A 121 19.21 28.13 -24.76
C LEU A 121 19.19 27.83 -26.26
N THR A 122 18.13 28.19 -26.99
CA THR A 122 18.08 28.02 -28.44
C THR A 122 19.07 28.93 -29.19
N GLY A 123 19.37 30.12 -28.64
CA GLY A 123 20.50 30.96 -29.08
C GLY A 123 21.86 30.28 -28.86
N LEU A 124 22.10 29.73 -27.67
CA LEU A 124 23.34 29.00 -27.37
C LEU A 124 23.46 27.69 -28.16
N GLU A 125 22.37 26.97 -28.42
CA GLU A 125 22.34 25.79 -29.28
C GLU A 125 22.62 26.14 -30.74
N SER A 126 22.13 27.27 -31.25
CA SER A 126 22.44 27.73 -32.60
C SER A 126 23.89 28.22 -32.72
N GLU A 127 24.43 28.95 -31.73
CA GLU A 127 25.87 29.24 -31.64
C GLU A 127 26.73 27.97 -31.56
N LEU A 128 26.33 26.98 -30.76
CA LEU A 128 27.04 25.70 -30.63
C LEU A 128 27.03 24.96 -31.97
N LYS A 129 25.87 24.93 -32.64
CA LYS A 129 25.68 24.27 -33.93
C LYS A 129 26.41 24.98 -35.06
N GLU A 130 26.54 26.31 -35.03
CA GLU A 130 27.37 27.06 -35.98
C GLU A 130 28.86 26.79 -35.76
N LYS A 131 29.32 26.73 -34.50
CA LYS A 131 30.68 26.31 -34.14
C LYS A 131 30.93 24.85 -34.56
N GLU A 132 29.99 23.94 -34.33
CA GLU A 132 30.04 22.55 -34.81
C GLU A 132 30.08 22.47 -36.34
N LEU A 133 29.26 23.23 -37.09
CA LEU A 133 29.35 23.28 -38.55
C LEU A 133 30.69 23.85 -39.05
N SER A 134 31.29 24.82 -38.34
CA SER A 134 32.63 25.32 -38.68
C SER A 134 33.74 24.29 -38.44
N MET A 135 33.53 23.38 -37.48
CA MET A 135 34.43 22.28 -37.14
C MET A 135 34.19 21.01 -38.00
N ALA A 136 32.97 20.83 -38.50
CA ALA A 136 32.49 19.63 -39.18
C ALA A 136 32.21 19.89 -40.68
N GLY A 137 33.27 19.95 -41.47
CA GLY A 137 33.22 20.13 -42.92
C GLY A 137 32.66 18.95 -43.73
N ARG A 138 31.44 18.46 -43.42
CA ARG A 138 30.56 17.71 -44.34
C ARG A 138 29.13 17.50 -43.80
N GLU A 139 28.16 17.99 -44.57
CA GLU A 139 26.70 17.71 -44.58
C GLU A 139 25.93 17.59 -43.24
N PRO A 140 25.12 18.59 -42.87
CA PRO A 140 24.19 18.49 -41.74
C PRO A 140 22.91 17.70 -42.12
N LEU A 141 22.55 16.71 -41.31
CA LEU A 141 21.29 15.98 -41.48
C LEU A 141 20.07 16.88 -41.24
N ARG A 142 19.04 16.70 -42.08
CA ARG A 142 17.74 17.37 -42.00
C ARG A 142 17.08 17.14 -40.64
N ALA A 143 16.49 18.19 -40.06
CA ALA A 143 15.62 18.06 -38.89
C ALA A 143 14.41 17.15 -39.22
N LEU A 144 14.17 16.16 -38.36
CA LEU A 144 12.97 15.32 -38.44
C LEU A 144 11.83 15.94 -37.62
N PRO A 145 10.57 15.82 -38.07
CA PRO A 145 9.42 16.40 -37.36
C PRO A 145 9.09 15.60 -36.10
N VAL A 146 8.64 16.30 -35.05
CA VAL A 146 8.09 15.70 -33.82
C VAL A 146 6.91 14.80 -34.20
N THR A 147 7.14 13.48 -34.14
CA THR A 147 6.22 12.48 -34.68
C THR A 147 5.39 11.86 -33.56
N ARG A 148 4.07 11.83 -33.72
CA ARG A 148 3.18 11.08 -32.81
C ARG A 148 3.54 9.58 -32.83
N LYS A 149 3.39 8.90 -31.68
CA LYS A 149 3.46 7.43 -31.47
C LYS A 149 4.07 6.63 -32.63
N THR A 150 5.40 6.65 -32.74
CA THR A 150 6.17 5.79 -33.65
C THR A 150 7.29 5.10 -32.86
N TYR A 151 6.91 4.33 -31.84
CA TYR A 151 7.86 3.42 -31.19
C TYR A 151 8.26 2.31 -32.16
N VAL A 152 9.56 2.11 -32.31
CA VAL A 152 10.15 1.11 -33.22
C VAL A 152 9.61 -0.28 -32.89
N SER A 153 9.17 -1.01 -33.93
CA SER A 153 8.78 -2.41 -33.82
C SER A 153 9.95 -3.23 -33.28
N GLY A 154 9.84 -3.64 -32.02
CA GLY A 154 10.72 -4.60 -31.37
C GLY A 154 9.96 -5.89 -31.11
N PRO A 155 10.65 -7.04 -30.99
CA PRO A 155 9.98 -8.32 -30.80
C PRO A 155 9.34 -8.37 -29.42
N THR A 156 8.01 -8.27 -29.38
CA THR A 156 7.19 -8.59 -28.21
C THR A 156 7.47 -10.03 -27.78
N GLY A 157 8.01 -10.20 -26.57
CA GLY A 157 8.00 -11.47 -25.85
C GLY A 157 6.71 -11.64 -25.03
N ASP A 158 6.61 -12.77 -24.34
CA ASP A 158 5.44 -13.09 -23.51
C ASP A 158 5.83 -13.89 -22.25
N PHE A 159 4.82 -14.25 -21.46
CA PHE A 159 5.00 -14.88 -20.15
C PHE A 159 5.72 -16.25 -20.17
N ASP A 160 5.91 -16.94 -21.31
CA ASP A 160 6.77 -18.14 -21.35
C ASP A 160 8.25 -17.82 -21.02
N ASN A 161 8.67 -16.59 -21.35
CA ASN A 161 9.97 -16.04 -20.94
C ASN A 161 10.07 -15.82 -19.42
N PHE A 162 8.95 -15.78 -18.68
CA PHE A 162 8.96 -15.88 -17.22
C PHE A 162 8.87 -17.34 -16.79
N TYR A 163 7.91 -18.11 -17.32
CA TYR A 163 7.61 -19.45 -16.86
C TYR A 163 8.82 -20.38 -16.91
N ARG A 164 9.57 -20.41 -18.02
CA ARG A 164 10.67 -21.35 -18.21
C ARG A 164 11.93 -21.00 -17.39
N PRO A 165 12.44 -19.76 -17.35
CA PRO A 165 13.62 -19.44 -16.54
C PRO A 165 13.36 -19.47 -15.03
N LEU A 166 12.16 -19.11 -14.56
CA LEU A 166 11.84 -19.04 -13.13
C LEU A 166 11.53 -20.42 -12.53
N ALA A 167 11.10 -21.41 -13.32
CA ALA A 167 10.76 -22.77 -12.83
C ALA A 167 11.92 -23.52 -12.15
N ASN A 168 13.17 -23.07 -12.32
CA ASN A 168 14.35 -23.62 -11.66
C ASN A 168 14.64 -23.01 -10.27
N TYR A 169 13.96 -21.93 -9.89
CA TYR A 169 14.24 -21.14 -8.68
C TYR A 169 13.05 -21.01 -7.71
N GLY A 170 11.92 -21.63 -8.05
CA GLY A 170 10.66 -21.54 -7.31
C GLY A 170 9.54 -22.35 -7.95
N SER A 171 8.36 -22.28 -7.32
CA SER A 171 7.15 -22.98 -7.78
C SER A 171 6.11 -22.01 -8.30
N TRP A 172 5.42 -22.40 -9.37
CA TRP A 172 4.20 -21.74 -9.84
C TRP A 172 2.97 -22.34 -9.17
N PHE A 173 1.96 -21.51 -8.92
CA PHE A 173 0.69 -21.86 -8.30
C PHE A 173 -0.45 -21.19 -9.07
N ASN A 174 -1.66 -21.76 -9.00
CA ASN A 174 -2.87 -21.04 -9.43
C ASN A 174 -3.52 -20.32 -8.25
N SER A 175 -4.33 -19.30 -8.52
CA SER A 175 -5.22 -18.64 -7.56
C SER A 175 -6.41 -18.02 -8.30
N SER A 176 -7.60 -18.08 -7.71
CA SER A 176 -8.81 -17.48 -8.31
C SER A 176 -8.75 -15.96 -8.43
N ASP A 177 -7.91 -15.31 -7.61
CA ASP A 177 -7.91 -13.85 -7.46
C ASP A 177 -6.80 -13.19 -8.28
N TYR A 178 -5.74 -13.94 -8.62
CA TYR A 178 -4.55 -13.43 -9.32
C TYR A 178 -4.17 -14.23 -10.58
N GLY A 179 -4.68 -15.45 -10.78
CA GLY A 179 -4.23 -16.38 -11.81
C GLY A 179 -2.92 -17.07 -11.44
N TYR A 180 -2.03 -17.28 -12.41
CA TYR A 180 -0.73 -17.91 -12.16
C TYR A 180 0.22 -17.01 -11.36
N VAL A 181 0.53 -17.41 -10.14
CA VAL A 181 1.46 -16.72 -9.23
C VAL A 181 2.71 -17.57 -8.99
N TYR A 182 3.84 -16.92 -8.72
CA TYR A 182 5.14 -17.56 -8.51
C TYR A 182 5.63 -17.34 -7.07
N GLN A 183 6.19 -18.38 -6.45
CA GLN A 183 6.86 -18.27 -5.17
C GLN A 183 8.30 -18.78 -5.30
N PRO A 184 9.32 -17.92 -5.15
CA PRO A 184 10.71 -18.35 -5.18
C PRO A 184 11.06 -19.18 -3.92
N THR A 185 11.94 -20.16 -4.05
CA THR A 185 12.30 -21.08 -2.96
C THR A 185 12.87 -20.37 -1.73
N VAL A 186 13.41 -19.17 -1.90
CA VAL A 186 13.98 -18.32 -0.84
C VAL A 186 12.93 -17.86 0.20
N VAL A 187 11.63 -17.90 -0.09
CA VAL A 187 10.56 -17.56 0.89
C VAL A 187 10.56 -18.49 2.12
N ARG A 188 11.30 -19.61 2.07
CA ARG A 188 11.58 -20.48 3.24
C ARG A 188 12.48 -19.82 4.30
N ASP A 189 13.21 -18.76 3.95
CA ASP A 189 13.94 -17.91 4.91
C ASP A 189 12.97 -16.87 5.49
N SER A 190 12.63 -17.00 6.78
CA SER A 190 11.71 -16.10 7.48
C SER A 190 12.22 -14.66 7.63
N SER A 191 13.49 -14.39 7.34
CA SER A 191 14.05 -13.02 7.29
C SER A 191 13.88 -12.35 5.92
N TRP A 192 13.66 -13.15 4.86
CA TRP A 192 13.57 -12.67 3.49
C TRP A 192 12.26 -11.92 3.23
N ARG A 193 12.39 -10.78 2.54
CA ARG A 193 11.30 -9.99 1.96
C ARG A 193 11.69 -9.59 0.53
N PRO A 194 10.73 -9.31 -0.36
CA PRO A 194 11.01 -8.67 -1.65
C PRO A 194 11.88 -7.42 -1.46
N TYR A 195 12.84 -7.22 -2.37
CA TYR A 195 13.79 -6.09 -2.33
C TYR A 195 14.68 -6.06 -1.06
N THR A 196 15.19 -7.21 -0.60
CA THR A 196 16.19 -7.28 0.49
C THR A 196 17.55 -7.85 0.08
N ARG A 197 17.59 -8.84 -0.83
CA ARG A 197 18.83 -9.43 -1.34
C ARG A 197 19.27 -8.75 -2.64
N GLY A 198 20.05 -7.69 -2.46
CA GLY A 198 20.47 -6.77 -3.52
C GLY A 198 20.96 -5.44 -2.98
N ARG A 199 21.02 -4.44 -3.85
CA ARG A 199 21.35 -3.04 -3.55
C ARG A 199 20.56 -2.08 -4.41
N TRP A 200 20.38 -0.85 -3.93
CA TRP A 200 19.87 0.24 -4.75
C TRP A 200 21.00 0.87 -5.58
N ALA A 201 20.73 1.13 -6.85
CA ALA A 201 21.59 1.91 -7.74
C ALA A 201 20.82 3.15 -8.22
N PHE A 202 21.50 4.30 -8.35
CA PHE A 202 20.88 5.49 -8.93
C PHE A 202 21.16 5.52 -10.43
N THR A 203 20.11 5.69 -11.25
CA THR A 203 20.24 5.72 -12.71
C THR A 203 19.56 6.94 -13.34
N ASN A 204 19.70 7.10 -14.65
CA ASN A 204 18.89 8.04 -15.44
C ASN A 204 17.37 7.74 -15.46
N GLN A 205 16.90 6.63 -14.86
CA GLN A 205 15.48 6.39 -14.56
C GLN A 205 15.17 6.42 -13.04
N GLY A 206 16.11 6.90 -12.22
CA GLY A 206 15.97 7.04 -10.78
C GLY A 206 16.46 5.83 -9.99
N TRP A 207 15.83 5.54 -8.85
CA TRP A 207 16.26 4.44 -7.98
C TRP A 207 15.91 3.09 -8.62
N THR A 208 16.94 2.34 -8.99
CA THR A 208 16.85 1.04 -9.66
C THR A 208 17.28 -0.05 -8.70
N TRP A 209 16.49 -1.12 -8.56
CA TRP A 209 16.90 -2.26 -7.76
C TRP A 209 17.89 -3.13 -8.54
N VAL A 210 18.99 -3.49 -7.90
CA VAL A 210 19.94 -4.48 -8.42
C VAL A 210 19.94 -5.67 -7.47
N SER A 211 19.19 -6.70 -7.84
CA SER A 211 19.12 -7.94 -7.08
C SER A 211 20.32 -8.82 -7.34
N ASP A 212 20.77 -9.51 -6.30
CA ASP A 212 21.77 -10.59 -6.40
C ASP A 212 21.09 -11.98 -6.57
N GLU A 213 19.78 -12.03 -6.87
CA GLU A 213 18.95 -13.25 -6.96
C GLU A 213 18.60 -13.61 -8.43
N PRO A 214 18.62 -14.90 -8.82
CA PRO A 214 18.54 -15.32 -10.22
C PRO A 214 17.17 -15.10 -10.89
N PHE A 215 16.10 -14.94 -10.11
CA PHE A 215 14.76 -14.57 -10.58
C PHE A 215 14.52 -13.04 -10.58
N GLY A 216 15.44 -12.25 -10.02
CA GLY A 216 15.22 -10.83 -9.74
C GLY A 216 14.99 -9.96 -10.97
N TRP A 217 15.61 -10.32 -12.10
CA TRP A 217 15.44 -9.65 -13.40
C TRP A 217 13.98 -9.56 -13.86
N ALA A 218 13.16 -10.57 -13.51
CA ALA A 218 11.73 -10.57 -13.78
C ALA A 218 10.95 -10.01 -12.57
N CYS A 219 11.16 -10.60 -11.40
CA CYS A 219 10.23 -10.41 -10.29
C CYS A 219 10.30 -9.04 -9.60
N TYR A 220 11.38 -8.29 -9.80
CA TYR A 220 11.51 -6.92 -9.25
C TYR A 220 11.23 -5.81 -10.28
N HIS A 221 11.03 -6.17 -11.55
CA HIS A 221 10.90 -5.18 -12.63
C HIS A 221 9.57 -5.24 -13.38
N TYR A 222 8.88 -6.38 -13.47
CA TYR A 222 7.64 -6.52 -14.26
C TYR A 222 6.36 -6.57 -13.45
N GLY A 223 6.33 -7.47 -12.46
CA GLY A 223 5.12 -7.81 -11.71
C GLY A 223 5.01 -7.09 -10.37
N ARG A 224 4.25 -7.69 -9.45
CA ARG A 224 3.95 -7.16 -8.11
C ARG A 224 4.05 -8.26 -7.06
N TRP A 225 4.11 -7.90 -5.78
CA TRP A 225 4.20 -8.87 -4.69
C TRP A 225 3.01 -8.77 -3.74
N ALA A 226 2.44 -9.91 -3.37
CA ALA A 226 1.44 -10.02 -2.30
C ALA A 226 1.99 -10.87 -1.15
N LEU A 227 1.78 -10.42 0.09
CA LEU A 227 2.00 -11.24 1.28
C LEU A 227 0.71 -11.99 1.61
N LEU A 228 0.67 -13.28 1.31
CA LEU A 228 -0.49 -14.14 1.53
C LEU A 228 -0.43 -14.82 2.91
N ARG A 229 -1.51 -14.74 3.68
CA ARG A 229 -1.63 -15.42 4.97
C ARG A 229 -1.44 -16.93 4.78
N ASN A 230 -0.66 -17.55 5.65
CA ASN A 230 -0.34 -18.99 5.65
C ASN A 230 0.37 -19.53 4.38
N VAL A 231 0.79 -18.65 3.46
CA VAL A 231 1.54 -19.01 2.24
C VAL A 231 2.84 -18.21 2.10
N GLY A 232 2.89 -16.99 2.65
CA GLY A 232 4.04 -16.09 2.54
C GLY A 232 3.98 -15.22 1.29
N TRP A 233 5.14 -14.68 0.88
CA TRP A 233 5.23 -13.84 -0.31
C TRP A 233 5.01 -14.64 -1.60
N VAL A 234 4.22 -14.08 -2.51
CA VAL A 234 4.09 -14.53 -3.90
C VAL A 234 4.24 -13.35 -4.87
N TRP A 235 4.71 -13.63 -6.06
CA TRP A 235 4.82 -12.71 -7.18
C TRP A 235 3.68 -12.92 -8.18
N VAL A 236 3.01 -11.85 -8.56
CA VAL A 236 2.01 -11.83 -9.65
C VAL A 236 2.67 -11.22 -10.88
N PRO A 237 2.72 -11.91 -12.03
CA PRO A 237 3.32 -11.39 -13.26
C PRO A 237 2.68 -10.10 -13.76
N GLY A 238 3.45 -9.33 -14.54
CA GLY A 238 3.02 -8.14 -15.25
C GLY A 238 3.82 -7.98 -16.55
N ASN A 239 3.41 -7.07 -17.43
CA ASN A 239 4.01 -6.85 -18.74
C ASN A 239 4.90 -5.59 -18.84
N GLN A 240 4.73 -4.63 -17.92
CA GLN A 240 5.42 -3.34 -17.92
C GLN A 240 6.70 -3.36 -17.07
N TRP A 241 7.86 -3.03 -17.67
CA TRP A 241 9.14 -2.93 -16.96
C TRP A 241 9.27 -1.60 -16.18
N ALA A 242 9.80 -1.65 -14.96
CA ALA A 242 10.21 -0.47 -14.18
C ALA A 242 11.51 -0.68 -13.38
N PRO A 243 12.20 0.41 -12.96
CA PRO A 243 13.44 0.34 -12.15
C PRO A 243 13.28 -0.42 -10.83
N ALA A 244 12.10 -0.31 -10.23
CA ALA A 244 11.52 -1.22 -9.25
C ALA A 244 10.02 -0.90 -9.11
N TRP A 245 9.27 -1.79 -8.45
CA TRP A 245 7.87 -1.55 -8.06
C TRP A 245 7.74 -1.55 -6.53
N VAL A 246 8.06 -0.41 -5.91
CA VAL A 246 8.01 -0.15 -4.46
C VAL A 246 7.31 1.17 -4.09
N THR A 247 6.76 1.25 -2.88
CA THR A 247 6.47 2.52 -2.19
C THR A 247 7.64 2.87 -1.25
N TRP A 248 7.90 4.16 -1.04
CA TRP A 248 9.04 4.69 -0.26
C TRP A 248 8.59 5.49 0.97
N ARG A 249 9.27 5.29 2.10
CA ARG A 249 9.16 6.13 3.31
C ARG A 249 10.55 6.58 3.79
N GLU A 250 10.61 7.78 4.38
CA GLU A 250 11.80 8.28 5.06
C GLU A 250 11.49 8.83 6.46
N SER A 251 12.46 8.68 7.35
CA SER A 251 12.55 9.31 8.67
C SER A 251 13.84 10.15 8.73
N PRO A 252 14.22 10.75 9.87
CA PRO A 252 15.52 11.41 10.00
C PRO A 252 16.72 10.50 9.71
N GLY A 253 16.80 9.31 10.32
CA GLY A 253 17.97 8.41 10.20
C GLY A 253 17.79 7.14 9.33
N TYR A 254 16.56 6.82 8.93
CA TYR A 254 16.23 5.61 8.18
C TYR A 254 15.41 5.91 6.93
N VAL A 255 15.72 5.18 5.86
CA VAL A 255 14.89 5.04 4.66
C VAL A 255 14.32 3.62 4.59
N GLY A 256 13.13 3.46 4.05
CA GLY A 256 12.55 2.15 3.84
C GLY A 256 11.57 2.11 2.68
N TRP A 257 11.27 0.89 2.26
CA TRP A 257 10.41 0.62 1.12
C TRP A 257 9.60 -0.65 1.32
N ALA A 258 8.45 -0.74 0.66
CA ALA A 258 7.62 -1.94 0.59
C ALA A 258 7.27 -2.21 -0.89
N PRO A 259 7.13 -3.47 -1.33
CA PRO A 259 6.69 -3.76 -2.69
C PRO A 259 5.29 -3.21 -2.96
N LEU A 260 5.02 -2.79 -4.20
CA LEU A 260 3.65 -2.49 -4.62
C LEU A 260 2.83 -3.80 -4.79
N PRO A 261 1.56 -3.81 -4.38
CA PRO A 261 0.70 -4.99 -4.43
C PRO A 261 0.07 -5.20 -5.82
N PRO A 262 -0.46 -6.41 -6.12
CA PRO A 262 -0.92 -6.79 -7.46
C PRO A 262 -2.03 -5.92 -8.04
N GLU A 263 -2.89 -5.33 -7.20
CA GLU A 263 -4.00 -4.51 -7.69
C GLU A 263 -3.49 -3.34 -8.54
N THR A 264 -2.31 -2.80 -8.22
CA THR A 264 -1.67 -1.70 -8.97
C THR A 264 -1.36 -2.03 -10.44
N LEU A 265 -1.51 -3.28 -10.89
CA LEU A 265 -1.40 -3.68 -12.31
C LEU A 265 -2.56 -3.17 -13.18
N ALA A 266 -3.72 -2.85 -12.61
CA ALA A 266 -4.87 -2.35 -13.38
C ALA A 266 -4.64 -0.94 -13.97
N TRP A 267 -3.75 -0.13 -13.38
CA TRP A 267 -3.50 1.26 -13.76
C TRP A 267 -2.09 1.45 -14.35
N ARG A 268 -1.76 0.74 -15.44
CA ARG A 268 -0.42 0.70 -16.05
C ARG A 268 0.14 2.09 -16.41
N ASP A 269 -0.70 2.99 -16.89
CA ASP A 269 -0.27 4.33 -17.35
C ASP A 269 -0.34 5.42 -16.26
N ARG A 270 -0.77 5.08 -15.04
CA ARG A 270 -0.99 6.05 -13.96
C ARG A 270 0.29 6.28 -13.15
N SER A 271 0.67 7.55 -12.99
CA SER A 271 1.75 7.93 -12.07
C SER A 271 1.26 7.86 -10.61
N TRP A 272 1.98 7.12 -9.77
CA TRP A 272 1.72 6.98 -8.34
C TRP A 272 2.46 8.02 -7.49
N ASP A 273 1.78 8.54 -6.48
CA ASP A 273 2.30 9.47 -5.48
C ASP A 273 2.37 8.82 -4.08
N SER A 274 2.45 9.64 -3.03
CA SER A 274 2.49 9.20 -1.63
C SER A 274 1.18 8.58 -1.12
N SER A 275 0.06 8.68 -1.84
CA SER A 275 -1.22 8.06 -1.45
C SER A 275 -1.24 6.54 -1.67
N VAL A 276 -0.33 5.98 -2.49
CA VAL A 276 -0.35 4.56 -2.88
C VAL A 276 -0.27 3.59 -1.70
N GLU A 277 0.49 3.91 -0.65
CA GLU A 277 0.59 3.11 0.57
C GLU A 277 -0.77 2.99 1.28
N VAL A 278 -1.49 4.10 1.35
CA VAL A 278 -2.81 4.20 1.97
C VAL A 278 -3.83 3.48 1.08
N ASN A 279 -3.95 3.89 -0.20
CA ASN A 279 -4.96 3.41 -1.13
C ASN A 279 -4.99 1.88 -1.23
N PHE A 280 -3.83 1.23 -1.26
CA PHE A 280 -3.73 -0.23 -1.37
C PHE A 280 -3.54 -0.98 -0.04
N GLY A 281 -3.56 -0.29 1.09
CA GLY A 281 -3.51 -0.89 2.44
C GLY A 281 -2.20 -1.63 2.74
N ILE A 282 -1.06 -1.07 2.33
CA ILE A 282 0.24 -1.71 2.50
C ILE A 282 0.55 -1.87 4.01
N GLY A 283 0.95 -3.08 4.42
CA GLY A 283 1.16 -3.45 5.82
C GLY A 283 2.47 -2.94 6.41
N SER A 284 2.54 -2.70 7.72
CA SER A 284 3.83 -2.38 8.37
C SER A 284 4.83 -3.53 8.27
N SER A 285 4.35 -4.77 8.21
CA SER A 285 5.13 -5.98 7.95
C SER A 285 5.79 -6.03 6.56
N TRP A 286 5.25 -5.30 5.58
CA TRP A 286 5.73 -5.30 4.19
C TRP A 286 7.00 -4.47 4.00
N PHE A 287 7.22 -3.48 4.87
CA PHE A 287 8.36 -2.58 4.76
C PHE A 287 9.68 -3.26 5.12
N SER A 288 10.74 -2.88 4.43
CA SER A 288 12.13 -3.09 4.81
C SER A 288 12.77 -1.72 5.03
N PHE A 289 13.30 -1.49 6.24
CA PHE A 289 14.00 -0.26 6.60
C PHE A 289 15.50 -0.51 6.74
N VAL A 290 16.31 0.50 6.42
CA VAL A 290 17.77 0.53 6.55
C VAL A 290 18.20 1.94 6.98
N SER A 291 19.33 2.05 7.69
CA SER A 291 19.94 3.38 7.93
C SER A 291 20.48 3.95 6.63
N TYR A 292 20.34 5.26 6.40
CA TYR A 292 20.85 5.93 5.19
C TYR A 292 22.31 5.58 4.88
N ARG A 293 23.17 5.47 5.91
CA ARG A 293 24.60 5.10 5.77
C ARG A 293 24.83 3.79 5.01
N ASN A 294 23.90 2.84 5.13
CA ASN A 294 23.98 1.51 4.54
C ASN A 294 23.09 1.36 3.28
N PHE A 295 22.43 2.43 2.82
CA PHE A 295 21.50 2.37 1.70
C PHE A 295 22.17 2.03 0.35
N GLY A 296 23.46 2.34 0.20
CA GLY A 296 24.27 2.01 -0.97
C GLY A 296 25.09 0.72 -0.88
N SER A 297 24.91 -0.10 0.17
CA SER A 297 25.61 -1.40 0.32
C SER A 297 24.65 -2.58 0.06
N GLY A 298 25.14 -3.81 0.23
CA GLY A 298 24.30 -5.01 0.14
C GLY A 298 23.29 -5.04 1.29
N ILE A 299 22.01 -4.85 0.97
CA ILE A 299 20.98 -4.50 1.94
C ILE A 299 20.67 -5.63 2.94
N GLN A 300 20.81 -6.90 2.54
CA GLN A 300 20.44 -8.07 3.33
C GLN A 300 20.97 -8.03 4.78
N ASN A 301 22.21 -7.58 4.97
CA ASN A 301 22.89 -7.56 6.27
C ASN A 301 22.59 -6.29 7.10
N HIS A 302 21.72 -5.42 6.60
CA HIS A 302 21.41 -4.10 7.17
C HIS A 302 19.90 -3.81 7.27
N CYS A 303 19.03 -4.71 6.80
CA CYS A 303 17.59 -4.64 7.04
C CYS A 303 17.27 -4.68 8.54
N LEU A 304 16.44 -3.75 8.99
CA LEU A 304 15.93 -3.77 10.37
C LEU A 304 14.89 -4.90 10.57
N PRO A 305 14.78 -5.44 11.81
CA PRO A 305 13.77 -6.42 12.16
C PRO A 305 12.35 -5.87 11.99
N VAL A 306 11.44 -6.70 11.45
CA VAL A 306 10.04 -6.34 11.13
C VAL A 306 9.32 -5.69 12.31
N ALA A 307 9.60 -6.13 13.55
CA ALA A 307 9.00 -5.58 14.77
C ALA A 307 9.26 -4.06 14.97
N GLN A 308 10.35 -3.51 14.43
CA GLN A 308 10.67 -2.08 14.51
C GLN A 308 9.88 -1.23 13.51
N ASN A 309 9.39 -1.83 12.42
CA ASN A 309 8.70 -1.11 11.33
C ASN A 309 7.53 -0.26 11.85
N THR A 310 6.73 -0.77 12.78
CA THR A 310 5.57 -0.07 13.35
C THR A 310 5.96 1.22 14.09
N VAL A 311 7.16 1.29 14.66
CA VAL A 311 7.68 2.52 15.30
C VAL A 311 8.17 3.49 14.24
N ILE A 312 9.00 3.03 13.30
CA ILE A 312 9.60 3.86 12.25
C ILE A 312 8.54 4.43 11.31
N ILE A 313 7.46 3.69 11.02
CA ILE A 313 6.32 4.14 10.20
C ILE A 313 5.62 5.34 10.85
N ARG A 314 5.43 5.34 12.17
CA ARG A 314 4.83 6.48 12.92
C ARG A 314 5.69 7.75 12.84
N SER A 315 7.01 7.61 12.75
CA SER A 315 7.98 8.73 12.68
C SER A 315 8.60 8.91 11.29
N SER A 316 7.88 8.54 10.23
CA SER A 316 8.32 8.72 8.84
C SER A 316 7.21 9.30 7.97
N ARG A 317 7.60 9.88 6.83
CA ARG A 317 6.71 10.35 5.77
C ARG A 317 6.88 9.49 4.52
N ASN A 318 5.79 9.29 3.77
CA ASN A 318 5.86 8.66 2.46
C ASN A 318 6.41 9.66 1.42
N ILE A 319 7.36 9.22 0.60
CA ILE A 319 8.05 10.01 -0.44
C ILE A 319 7.99 9.34 -1.81
N THR A 320 6.99 8.47 -2.01
CA THR A 320 6.78 7.79 -3.29
C THR A 320 6.45 8.81 -4.38
N ARG A 321 7.16 8.70 -5.50
CA ARG A 321 6.89 9.47 -6.71
C ARG A 321 7.30 8.64 -7.91
N TYR A 322 6.31 8.18 -8.67
CA TYR A 322 6.51 7.66 -10.01
C TYR A 322 6.27 8.78 -11.02
N ARG A 323 6.93 8.70 -12.17
CA ARG A 323 6.51 9.39 -13.39
C ARG A 323 6.56 8.38 -14.53
N VAL A 324 5.51 8.33 -15.33
CA VAL A 324 5.51 7.58 -16.60
C VAL A 324 5.66 8.60 -17.72
N ASP A 325 6.67 8.43 -18.56
CA ASP A 325 6.91 9.26 -19.75
C ASP A 325 7.30 8.36 -20.92
N ASN A 326 6.64 8.52 -22.07
CA ASN A 326 6.90 7.74 -23.28
C ASN A 326 7.07 6.23 -23.00
N GLU A 327 6.09 5.60 -22.34
CA GLU A 327 6.08 4.18 -21.93
C GLU A 327 7.19 3.77 -20.93
N ARG A 328 8.07 4.69 -20.50
CA ARG A 328 9.16 4.46 -19.53
C ARG A 328 8.75 4.90 -18.12
N VAL A 329 9.03 4.06 -17.14
CA VAL A 329 8.73 4.31 -15.72
C VAL A 329 9.97 4.88 -15.03
N PHE A 330 9.85 6.07 -14.44
CA PHE A 330 10.87 6.72 -13.63
C PHE A 330 10.51 6.61 -12.15
N LEU A 331 11.39 6.00 -11.34
CA LEU A 331 11.17 5.80 -9.91
C LEU A 331 11.94 6.82 -9.07
N GLY A 332 11.20 7.72 -8.42
CA GLY A 332 11.69 8.57 -7.34
C GLY A 332 11.94 7.79 -6.05
N GLY A 333 11.92 8.48 -4.91
CA GLY A 333 12.31 7.94 -3.61
C GLY A 333 13.19 8.95 -2.86
N PRO A 334 14.15 8.53 -2.03
CA PRO A 334 14.98 9.45 -1.25
C PRO A 334 15.76 10.40 -2.17
N ALA A 335 15.86 11.67 -1.78
CA ALA A 335 16.56 12.67 -2.59
C ALA A 335 18.05 12.34 -2.71
N TYR A 336 18.57 12.23 -3.94
CA TYR A 336 19.96 11.86 -4.22
C TYR A 336 20.99 12.69 -3.43
N GLN A 337 20.77 14.01 -3.32
CA GLN A 337 21.62 14.91 -2.52
C GLN A 337 21.67 14.50 -1.05
N ARG A 338 20.52 14.18 -0.44
CA ARG A 338 20.43 13.72 0.96
C ARG A 338 21.12 12.37 1.16
N VAL A 339 20.95 11.44 0.22
CA VAL A 339 21.66 10.15 0.25
C VAL A 339 23.18 10.34 0.22
N CYS A 340 23.69 11.27 -0.59
CA CYS A 340 25.12 11.61 -0.61
C CYS A 340 25.60 12.25 0.70
N GLN A 341 24.79 13.13 1.30
CA GLN A 341 25.08 13.78 2.58
C GLN A 341 25.16 12.77 3.73
N GLU A 342 24.16 11.90 3.88
CA GLU A 342 24.07 10.92 4.98
C GLU A 342 25.12 9.79 4.88
N ILE A 343 25.56 9.43 3.67
CA ILE A 343 26.63 8.45 3.42
C ILE A 343 28.02 9.12 3.46
N GLY A 344 28.10 10.45 3.38
CA GLY A 344 29.36 11.22 3.44
C GLY A 344 30.23 11.14 2.17
N ARG A 345 29.67 10.70 1.03
CA ARG A 345 30.36 10.63 -0.26
C ARG A 345 29.38 10.67 -1.44
N PRO A 346 29.80 11.10 -2.65
CA PRO A 346 28.97 11.00 -3.85
C PRO A 346 28.50 9.56 -4.11
N PHE A 347 27.24 9.41 -4.51
CA PHE A 347 26.66 8.12 -4.85
C PHE A 347 26.86 7.83 -6.36
N PRO A 348 27.28 6.62 -6.78
CA PRO A 348 27.45 6.32 -8.20
C PRO A 348 26.16 6.48 -9.03
N ILE A 349 26.22 7.33 -10.06
CA ILE A 349 25.15 7.49 -11.06
C ILE A 349 25.48 6.62 -12.27
N HIS A 350 24.54 5.75 -12.64
CA HIS A 350 24.69 4.83 -13.77
C HIS A 350 23.76 5.15 -14.93
N ARG A 351 24.18 4.83 -16.16
CA ARG A 351 23.29 4.81 -17.32
C ARG A 351 22.60 3.45 -17.38
N LEU A 352 21.28 3.42 -17.22
CA LEU A 352 20.49 2.21 -17.37
C LEU A 352 20.45 1.78 -18.84
N ASN A 353 20.85 0.54 -19.11
CA ASN A 353 20.91 -0.05 -20.46
C ASN A 353 20.06 -1.32 -20.47
N MET A 354 18.98 -1.31 -21.25
CA MET A 354 17.96 -2.38 -21.26
C MET A 354 18.24 -3.38 -22.37
N ASP A 355 18.63 -4.60 -22.00
CA ASP A 355 18.72 -5.71 -22.93
C ASP A 355 17.32 -6.25 -23.24
N GLN A 356 16.79 -5.78 -24.37
CA GLN A 356 15.48 -6.16 -24.90
C GLN A 356 15.47 -7.56 -25.55
N ARG A 357 16.63 -8.23 -25.70
CA ARG A 357 16.76 -9.50 -26.43
C ARG A 357 17.67 -10.52 -25.71
N PRO A 358 17.38 -10.87 -24.45
CA PRO A 358 18.16 -11.85 -23.70
C PRO A 358 18.22 -13.22 -24.40
N ASP A 359 19.42 -13.79 -24.48
CA ASP A 359 19.60 -15.21 -24.82
C ASP A 359 19.21 -16.09 -23.63
N PHE A 360 17.97 -16.59 -23.64
CA PHE A 360 17.50 -17.61 -22.69
C PHE A 360 18.02 -19.03 -23.02
N GLY A 361 18.80 -19.22 -24.08
CA GLY A 361 18.98 -20.53 -24.74
C GLY A 361 20.39 -21.12 -24.83
N ARG A 362 21.47 -20.33 -25.02
CA ARG A 362 22.82 -20.90 -25.30
C ARG A 362 23.87 -20.78 -24.21
N SER A 363 23.74 -19.88 -23.23
CA SER A 363 24.58 -19.95 -22.03
C SER A 363 23.89 -19.42 -20.78
N GLY A 364 24.07 -20.11 -19.65
CA GLY A 364 23.56 -19.68 -18.34
C GLY A 364 24.26 -18.45 -17.75
N ARG A 365 24.80 -17.55 -18.58
CA ARG A 365 25.57 -16.36 -18.15
C ARG A 365 24.65 -15.24 -17.67
N SER A 366 24.01 -15.46 -16.53
CA SER A 366 23.28 -14.49 -15.68
C SER A 366 22.36 -13.50 -16.42
N LEU A 367 21.06 -13.79 -16.34
CA LEU A 367 19.98 -12.82 -16.60
C LEU A 367 19.95 -11.67 -15.56
N GLY A 368 20.62 -11.84 -14.41
CA GLY A 368 20.77 -10.80 -13.39
C GLY A 368 21.65 -9.64 -13.85
N SER A 369 21.35 -8.44 -13.32
CA SER A 369 21.91 -7.16 -13.72
C SER A 369 23.44 -7.08 -13.58
N ARG A 370 24.10 -6.35 -14.49
CA ARG A 370 25.55 -6.24 -14.58
C ARG A 370 25.99 -4.78 -14.67
N PHE A 371 27.08 -4.43 -13.98
CA PHE A 371 27.73 -3.14 -14.09
C PHE A 371 28.86 -3.22 -15.12
N ASP A 372 28.87 -2.26 -16.05
CA ASP A 372 29.82 -2.15 -17.16
C ASP A 372 30.40 -0.72 -17.15
N GLY A 373 31.33 -0.47 -16.23
CA GLY A 373 31.83 0.86 -15.91
C GLY A 373 30.73 1.80 -15.39
N ARG A 374 30.25 2.71 -16.26
CA ARG A 374 29.15 3.64 -15.95
C ARG A 374 27.78 3.07 -16.30
N ASP A 375 27.71 2.04 -17.14
CA ASP A 375 26.44 1.48 -17.59
C ASP A 375 25.96 0.39 -16.61
N LEU A 376 24.65 0.34 -16.35
CA LEU A 376 23.98 -0.74 -15.64
C LEU A 376 23.12 -1.50 -16.66
N ARG A 377 23.62 -2.65 -17.11
CA ARG A 377 22.89 -3.53 -18.03
C ARG A 377 21.88 -4.37 -17.24
N VAL A 378 20.62 -4.31 -17.63
CA VAL A 378 19.51 -5.11 -17.08
C VAL A 378 18.85 -5.92 -18.18
N VAL A 379 18.40 -7.14 -17.89
CA VAL A 379 17.54 -7.89 -18.82
C VAL A 379 16.12 -7.35 -18.72
N ALA A 380 15.58 -6.92 -19.86
CA ALA A 380 14.32 -6.16 -19.93
C ALA A 380 13.59 -6.34 -21.28
N PRO A 381 13.23 -7.57 -21.72
CA PRO A 381 12.45 -7.79 -22.96
C PRO A 381 11.04 -7.13 -22.91
N ARG A 382 10.51 -6.68 -24.05
CA ARG A 382 9.09 -6.34 -24.15
C ARG A 382 8.25 -7.58 -23.81
N MET A 383 7.20 -7.43 -22.99
CA MET A 383 6.30 -8.52 -22.59
C MET A 383 4.83 -8.20 -22.92
N ASP A 384 4.60 -7.34 -23.91
CA ASP A 384 3.34 -6.70 -24.26
C ASP A 384 2.42 -7.55 -25.17
N ALA A 385 2.50 -8.88 -25.07
CA ALA A 385 1.65 -9.79 -25.82
C ALA A 385 0.20 -9.84 -25.29
N ASP A 386 -0.76 -9.70 -26.19
CA ASP A 386 -2.20 -9.71 -25.87
C ASP A 386 -2.66 -11.08 -25.31
N TRP A 387 -2.05 -12.17 -25.79
CA TRP A 387 -2.37 -13.55 -25.39
C TRP A 387 -1.76 -14.00 -24.05
N ASN A 388 -1.10 -13.12 -23.30
CA ASN A 388 -0.33 -13.47 -22.11
C ASN A 388 -1.12 -14.29 -21.06
N GLN A 389 -2.41 -14.03 -20.86
CA GLN A 389 -3.22 -14.73 -19.84
C GLN A 389 -3.64 -16.14 -20.25
N ALA A 390 -3.65 -16.46 -21.54
CA ALA A 390 -3.93 -17.82 -22.03
C ALA A 390 -2.71 -18.76 -21.92
N LEU A 391 -1.52 -18.20 -21.67
CA LEU A 391 -0.31 -18.98 -21.40
C LEU A 391 -0.35 -19.55 -19.98
N SER A 392 0.29 -20.71 -19.80
CA SER A 392 0.32 -21.41 -18.52
C SER A 392 1.71 -22.00 -18.25
N PRO A 393 2.25 -21.92 -17.03
CA PRO A 393 3.54 -22.50 -16.70
C PRO A 393 3.54 -24.03 -16.86
N GLN A 394 4.65 -24.58 -17.35
CA GLN A 394 4.80 -26.02 -17.63
C GLN A 394 4.58 -26.93 -16.41
N ARG A 395 4.70 -26.39 -15.18
CA ARG A 395 4.49 -27.11 -13.92
C ARG A 395 3.81 -26.18 -12.90
N VAL A 396 2.51 -26.38 -12.67
CA VAL A 396 1.79 -25.80 -11.53
C VAL A 396 1.91 -26.76 -10.34
N SER A 397 2.28 -26.23 -9.17
CA SER A 397 2.57 -27.01 -7.95
C SER A 397 1.31 -27.41 -7.18
N ARG A 398 0.30 -26.51 -7.14
CA ARG A 398 -1.09 -26.73 -6.71
C ARG A 398 -1.91 -25.49 -7.05
N ASP A 399 -3.22 -25.60 -6.94
CA ASP A 399 -4.08 -24.42 -6.78
C ASP A 399 -4.04 -23.91 -5.32
N LEU A 400 -4.15 -22.59 -5.15
CA LEU A 400 -4.36 -21.93 -3.86
C LEU A 400 -5.83 -21.48 -3.68
N GLY A 401 -6.62 -21.48 -4.76
CA GLY A 401 -7.98 -20.97 -4.77
C GLY A 401 -8.02 -19.49 -4.42
N ARG A 402 -9.00 -19.13 -3.58
CA ARG A 402 -9.19 -17.78 -3.05
C ARG A 402 -8.22 -17.50 -1.91
N VAL A 403 -7.43 -16.44 -2.02
CA VAL A 403 -6.31 -16.14 -1.13
C VAL A 403 -6.59 -14.94 -0.24
N SER A 404 -6.12 -14.99 1.01
CA SER A 404 -6.22 -13.86 1.94
C SER A 404 -4.89 -13.12 2.01
N VAL A 405 -4.88 -11.86 1.58
CA VAL A 405 -3.70 -10.99 1.69
C VAL A 405 -3.61 -10.40 3.10
N GLU A 406 -2.40 -10.32 3.65
CA GLU A 406 -2.11 -9.61 4.89
C GLU A 406 -1.94 -8.10 4.58
N ARG A 407 -2.81 -7.24 5.13
CA ARG A 407 -2.83 -5.79 4.88
C ARG A 407 -3.09 -4.99 6.15
N SER A 408 -2.71 -3.71 6.17
CA SER A 408 -2.95 -2.80 7.30
C SER A 408 -4.42 -2.38 7.41
N ARG A 409 -5.12 -2.33 6.28
CA ARG A 409 -6.57 -2.11 6.16
C ARG A 409 -7.11 -2.91 4.98
N GLU A 410 -8.42 -3.09 4.90
CA GLU A 410 -9.02 -3.69 3.71
C GLU A 410 -8.86 -2.80 2.47
N LEU A 411 -8.77 -3.44 1.31
CA LEU A 411 -8.86 -2.75 0.02
C LEU A 411 -10.27 -2.21 -0.19
N PRO A 412 -10.43 -0.95 -0.64
CA PRO A 412 -11.71 -0.43 -1.13
C PRO A 412 -12.31 -1.38 -2.18
N GLU A 413 -13.64 -1.51 -2.18
CA GLU A 413 -14.32 -2.45 -3.07
C GLU A 413 -14.13 -2.07 -4.55
N ASP A 414 -14.00 -0.79 -4.86
CA ASP A 414 -13.78 -0.28 -6.21
C ASP A 414 -12.41 -0.70 -6.75
N VAL A 415 -11.36 -0.52 -5.94
CA VAL A 415 -9.99 -0.98 -6.25
C VAL A 415 -9.93 -2.49 -6.46
N ARG A 416 -10.71 -3.25 -5.67
CA ARG A 416 -10.82 -4.71 -5.77
C ARG A 416 -11.60 -5.14 -7.02
N ARG A 417 -12.66 -4.42 -7.35
CA ARG A 417 -13.56 -4.65 -8.49
C ARG A 417 -12.86 -4.35 -9.82
N GLU A 418 -12.30 -3.15 -9.97
CA GLU A 418 -11.60 -2.68 -11.17
C GLU A 418 -10.41 -3.59 -11.53
N PHE A 419 -9.63 -4.03 -10.52
CA PHE A 419 -8.60 -5.05 -10.74
C PHE A 419 -9.18 -6.40 -11.17
N SER A 420 -10.25 -6.87 -10.53
CA SER A 420 -10.88 -8.15 -10.89
C SER A 420 -11.48 -8.13 -12.30
N GLU A 421 -12.00 -6.97 -12.73
CA GLU A 421 -12.59 -6.75 -14.05
C GLU A 421 -11.50 -6.68 -15.12
N HIS A 422 -10.46 -5.86 -14.93
CA HIS A 422 -9.29 -5.80 -15.82
C HIS A 422 -8.63 -7.19 -16.02
N ARG A 423 -8.44 -7.96 -14.94
CA ARG A 423 -7.88 -9.33 -15.05
C ARG A 423 -8.80 -10.30 -15.82
N ARG A 424 -10.12 -10.14 -15.71
CA ARG A 424 -11.11 -10.93 -16.48
C ARG A 424 -11.16 -10.51 -17.95
N GLU A 425 -10.99 -9.23 -18.24
CA GLU A 425 -10.92 -8.68 -19.59
C GLU A 425 -9.67 -9.20 -20.33
N GLU A 426 -8.47 -9.05 -19.73
CA GLU A 426 -7.22 -9.62 -20.27
C GLU A 426 -7.32 -11.14 -20.49
N SER A 427 -8.08 -11.86 -19.64
CA SER A 427 -8.30 -13.31 -19.78
C SER A 427 -9.22 -13.64 -20.95
N ARG A 428 -10.36 -12.94 -21.08
CA ARG A 428 -11.31 -13.11 -22.19
C ARG A 428 -10.71 -12.74 -23.55
N ASP A 429 -9.87 -11.72 -23.59
CA ASP A 429 -9.15 -11.31 -24.80
C ASP A 429 -8.14 -12.38 -25.23
N ALA A 430 -7.38 -12.93 -24.29
CA ALA A 430 -6.46 -14.03 -24.57
C ALA A 430 -7.20 -15.32 -24.97
N GLU A 431 -8.33 -15.65 -24.33
CA GLU A 431 -9.20 -16.77 -24.70
C GLU A 431 -9.78 -16.60 -26.12
N ARG A 432 -10.22 -15.39 -26.48
CA ARG A 432 -10.68 -15.07 -27.84
C ARG A 432 -9.59 -15.29 -28.87
N ILE A 433 -8.36 -14.82 -28.62
CA ILE A 433 -7.22 -15.04 -29.53
C ILE A 433 -6.93 -16.54 -29.75
N VAL A 434 -7.06 -17.37 -28.71
CA VAL A 434 -6.90 -18.84 -28.84
C VAL A 434 -8.06 -19.48 -29.61
N ALA A 435 -9.28 -18.96 -29.49
CA ALA A 435 -10.44 -19.42 -30.25
C ALA A 435 -10.35 -19.02 -31.74
N ASP A 436 -9.98 -17.77 -32.02
CA ASP A 436 -9.84 -17.22 -33.38
C ASP A 436 -8.75 -17.95 -34.19
N ALA A 437 -7.67 -18.39 -33.53
CA ALA A 437 -6.63 -19.25 -34.12
C ALA A 437 -7.11 -20.70 -34.43
N GLY A 438 -8.36 -21.05 -34.13
CA GLY A 438 -8.89 -22.39 -34.32
C GLY A 438 -8.41 -23.41 -33.28
N GLY A 439 -8.05 -22.96 -32.08
CA GLY A 439 -7.71 -23.81 -30.95
C GLY A 439 -6.22 -23.84 -30.58
N ARG A 440 -5.92 -24.41 -29.41
CA ARG A 440 -4.65 -24.24 -28.69
C ARG A 440 -3.40 -24.70 -29.45
N GLU A 441 -3.47 -25.79 -30.22
CA GLU A 441 -2.32 -26.30 -30.99
C GLU A 441 -1.93 -25.39 -32.17
N ARG A 442 -2.93 -24.81 -32.87
CA ARG A 442 -2.72 -23.81 -33.92
C ARG A 442 -2.19 -22.52 -33.31
N PHE A 443 -2.84 -22.01 -32.27
CA PHE A 443 -2.38 -20.85 -31.51
C PHE A 443 -0.92 -21.00 -31.05
N GLU A 444 -0.53 -22.14 -30.47
CA GLU A 444 0.86 -22.35 -30.04
C GLU A 444 1.85 -22.39 -31.21
N SER A 445 1.42 -22.80 -32.41
CA SER A 445 2.24 -22.82 -33.62
C SER A 445 2.40 -21.42 -34.21
N GLU A 446 1.29 -20.71 -34.41
CA GLU A 446 1.25 -19.32 -34.91
C GLU A 446 1.97 -18.35 -33.96
N ARG A 447 1.83 -18.55 -32.65
CA ARG A 447 2.58 -17.83 -31.61
C ARG A 447 4.09 -18.03 -31.77
N ARG A 448 4.56 -19.27 -31.93
CA ARG A 448 6.00 -19.55 -32.12
C ARG A 448 6.51 -18.88 -33.39
N GLU A 449 5.79 -18.98 -34.50
CA GLU A 449 6.15 -18.33 -35.75
C GLU A 449 6.19 -16.79 -35.62
N ARG A 450 5.20 -16.17 -34.96
CA ARG A 450 5.15 -14.72 -34.73
C ARG A 450 6.31 -14.22 -33.86
N LEU A 451 6.67 -14.97 -32.80
CA LEU A 451 7.83 -14.69 -31.95
C LEU A 451 9.16 -14.86 -32.69
N GLU A 452 9.28 -15.87 -33.55
CA GLU A 452 10.47 -16.16 -34.35
C GLU A 452 10.67 -15.12 -35.47
N ARG A 453 9.62 -14.85 -36.25
CA ARG A 453 9.60 -13.79 -37.28
C ARG A 453 9.97 -12.43 -36.70
N GLY A 454 9.39 -12.07 -35.55
CA GLY A 454 9.76 -10.83 -34.83
C GLY A 454 11.23 -10.81 -34.42
N ARG A 455 11.80 -11.93 -33.96
CA ARG A 455 13.24 -12.05 -33.64
C ARG A 455 14.10 -11.89 -34.90
N GLU A 456 13.70 -12.42 -36.04
CA GLU A 456 14.43 -12.29 -37.30
C GLU A 456 14.40 -10.88 -37.90
N GLU A 457 13.22 -10.23 -37.92
CA GLU A 457 13.06 -8.83 -38.36
C GLU A 457 13.92 -7.91 -37.48
N ALA A 458 13.85 -8.11 -36.16
CA ALA A 458 14.67 -7.39 -35.21
C ALA A 458 16.18 -7.67 -35.41
N GLY A 459 16.55 -8.91 -35.76
CA GLY A 459 17.92 -9.30 -36.11
C GLY A 459 18.44 -8.59 -37.35
N ARG A 460 17.65 -8.55 -38.43
CA ARG A 460 17.95 -7.81 -39.67
C ARG A 460 18.16 -6.31 -39.38
N ASN A 461 17.23 -5.68 -38.68
CA ASN A 461 17.32 -4.26 -38.31
C ASN A 461 18.57 -3.95 -37.44
N ALA A 462 19.09 -4.91 -36.67
CA ALA A 462 20.30 -4.74 -35.88
C ALA A 462 21.59 -4.84 -36.71
N ASN A 463 21.60 -5.63 -37.79
CA ASN A 463 22.71 -5.65 -38.76
C ASN A 463 22.72 -4.39 -39.63
N GLU A 464 21.56 -3.94 -40.11
CA GLU A 464 21.45 -2.73 -40.94
C GLU A 464 21.84 -1.46 -40.17
N ALA A 465 21.61 -1.43 -38.86
CA ALA A 465 22.05 -0.36 -37.97
C ALA A 465 23.57 -0.33 -37.67
N SER A 466 24.38 -1.22 -38.28
CA SER A 466 25.83 -1.30 -38.05
C SER A 466 26.68 -1.29 -39.34
N PRO A 467 26.67 -0.19 -40.12
CA PRO A 467 27.49 -0.05 -41.32
C PRO A 467 28.97 0.19 -40.97
N GLY A 468 29.70 -0.85 -40.59
CA GLY A 468 31.12 -0.73 -40.22
C GLY A 468 31.94 -2.02 -40.02
N ALA A 469 31.33 -3.21 -40.06
CA ALA A 469 32.07 -4.47 -39.98
C ALA A 469 32.50 -4.96 -41.37
N PRO A 470 33.78 -5.34 -41.60
CA PRO A 470 34.19 -5.99 -42.83
C PRO A 470 33.47 -7.33 -43.03
N GLN A 471 32.92 -7.56 -44.22
CA GLN A 471 32.36 -8.86 -44.58
C GLN A 471 33.50 -9.84 -44.91
N GLU A 472 33.58 -10.95 -44.18
CA GLU A 472 34.33 -12.13 -44.64
C GLU A 472 33.59 -12.80 -45.81
N PRO A 473 34.31 -13.29 -46.85
CA PRO A 473 33.67 -13.89 -48.02
C PRO A 473 33.03 -15.25 -47.69
N PRO A 474 31.93 -15.63 -48.36
CA PRO A 474 31.16 -16.83 -48.01
C PRO A 474 31.92 -18.13 -48.35
N VAL A 475 31.99 -19.03 -47.37
CA VAL A 475 32.50 -20.40 -47.56
C VAL A 475 31.44 -21.24 -48.30
N ALA A 476 31.83 -21.82 -49.44
CA ALA A 476 30.96 -22.71 -50.20
C ALA A 476 30.79 -24.09 -49.52
N VAL A 477 29.60 -24.68 -49.65
CA VAL A 477 29.22 -25.98 -49.09
C VAL A 477 28.61 -26.86 -50.19
N ILE A 478 29.04 -28.12 -50.32
CA ILE A 478 28.40 -29.29 -50.99
C ILE A 478 29.48 -30.39 -51.21
N PRO A 479 29.22 -31.71 -51.03
CA PRO A 479 28.26 -32.42 -50.17
C PRO A 479 28.96 -33.51 -49.30
N GLU A 480 28.28 -34.61 -48.95
CA GLU A 480 28.74 -35.63 -47.97
C GLU A 480 29.47 -36.89 -48.53
N ARG A 481 30.38 -37.45 -47.69
CA ARG A 481 30.60 -38.89 -47.32
C ARG A 481 30.87 -39.95 -48.42
N PRO A 482 31.69 -41.01 -48.19
CA PRO A 482 31.61 -41.91 -47.02
C PRO A 482 32.94 -42.37 -46.37
N ASN A 483 32.86 -43.40 -45.52
CA ASN A 483 33.80 -43.75 -44.45
C ASN A 483 34.65 -45.01 -44.74
N VAL A 484 35.99 -44.91 -44.65
CA VAL A 484 36.94 -46.04 -44.60
C VAL A 484 38.15 -45.71 -43.70
N ARG A 485 38.59 -46.68 -42.90
CA ARG A 485 39.94 -46.84 -42.32
C ARG A 485 40.56 -48.10 -42.99
N PRO A 486 41.89 -48.22 -43.26
CA PRO A 486 42.91 -48.11 -42.20
C PRO A 486 44.34 -47.63 -42.61
N ASP A 487 45.21 -47.59 -41.59
CA ASP A 487 46.68 -47.79 -41.57
C ASP A 487 47.71 -46.87 -42.26
N ARG A 488 48.90 -46.85 -41.63
CA ARG A 488 50.19 -46.29 -42.10
C ARG A 488 50.93 -47.32 -42.97
N PRO A 489 51.79 -46.91 -43.92
CA PRO A 489 53.24 -46.87 -43.61
C PRO A 489 54.07 -45.82 -44.39
N GLY A 490 55.38 -45.72 -44.07
CA GLY A 490 56.41 -45.39 -45.06
C GLY A 490 57.07 -44.00 -45.00
N ARG A 491 58.36 -43.96 -44.63
CA ARG A 491 59.30 -42.85 -44.90
C ARG A 491 60.68 -43.43 -45.24
N PRO A 492 61.33 -42.95 -46.31
CA PRO A 492 62.75 -42.55 -46.26
C PRO A 492 62.99 -41.25 -47.06
N GLY A 493 64.10 -40.51 -46.99
CA GLY A 493 65.32 -40.42 -46.15
C GLY A 493 65.95 -39.01 -46.42
N ARG A 494 66.62 -38.29 -45.51
CA ARG A 494 67.97 -38.50 -44.92
C ARG A 494 69.10 -38.65 -45.95
N PRO A 495 70.37 -38.32 -45.63
CA PRO A 495 70.93 -37.78 -44.36
C PRO A 495 70.94 -36.23 -44.36
N ASP A 496 71.70 -35.48 -43.55
CA ASP A 496 71.74 -35.32 -42.06
C ASP A 496 72.29 -33.87 -41.79
N GLY A 497 72.79 -33.37 -40.64
CA GLY A 497 73.26 -33.96 -39.38
C GLY A 497 73.55 -32.93 -38.27
N SER A 498 74.13 -33.39 -37.15
CA SER A 498 74.26 -32.70 -35.84
C SER A 498 72.91 -32.36 -35.16
N VAL A 499 72.39 -32.97 -34.08
CA VAL A 499 72.81 -33.95 -33.03
C VAL A 499 74.04 -33.59 -32.17
N PRO A 500 74.13 -34.03 -30.88
CA PRO A 500 73.16 -34.74 -29.99
C PRO A 500 72.87 -33.94 -28.67
N ILE A 501 72.08 -34.38 -27.66
CA ILE A 501 72.40 -35.38 -26.59
C ILE A 501 71.14 -35.72 -25.71
N PRO A 502 71.05 -36.88 -25.00
CA PRO A 502 69.78 -37.42 -24.49
C PRO A 502 69.73 -37.98 -23.02
N VAL A 503 68.51 -38.15 -22.49
CA VAL A 503 67.95 -39.36 -21.78
C VAL A 503 68.66 -40.01 -20.56
N LEU A 504 68.02 -39.90 -19.37
CA LEU A 504 67.87 -40.90 -18.26
C LEU A 504 69.17 -41.45 -17.58
N PRO A 505 69.14 -42.32 -16.52
CA PRO A 505 68.02 -42.93 -15.76
C PRO A 505 68.13 -42.82 -14.21
N GLY A 506 67.22 -43.48 -13.45
CA GLY A 506 67.53 -43.94 -12.08
C GLY A 506 66.40 -43.83 -11.03
N THR A 507 66.15 -44.92 -10.30
CA THR A 507 65.43 -45.01 -9.01
C THR A 507 66.44 -45.48 -7.94
N PRO A 508 66.09 -45.67 -6.65
CA PRO A 508 65.10 -45.02 -5.76
C PRO A 508 65.81 -44.48 -4.47
N VAL A 509 65.13 -44.53 -3.30
CA VAL A 509 65.67 -44.65 -1.92
C VAL A 509 65.64 -43.40 -1.01
N GLU A 510 65.06 -43.65 0.17
CA GLU A 510 64.91 -42.90 1.44
C GLU A 510 66.25 -42.92 2.28
N PRO A 511 66.34 -42.53 3.57
CA PRO A 511 65.51 -41.64 4.40
C PRO A 511 66.35 -40.69 5.36
N GLN A 512 65.67 -40.08 6.35
CA GLN A 512 66.16 -39.87 7.74
C GLN A 512 67.23 -38.75 8.01
N PRO A 513 67.43 -38.27 9.27
CA PRO A 513 67.22 -36.83 9.55
C PRO A 513 68.24 -36.18 10.54
N ASP A 514 67.80 -35.08 11.18
CA ASP A 514 68.30 -34.45 12.41
C ASP A 514 69.69 -33.77 12.42
N GLY A 515 69.86 -32.81 13.35
CA GLY A 515 71.18 -32.38 13.84
C GLY A 515 71.64 -30.93 13.52
N THR A 516 71.31 -29.99 14.40
CA THR A 516 72.19 -28.84 14.75
C THR A 516 73.50 -29.35 15.43
N PRO A 517 74.60 -28.56 15.63
CA PRO A 517 74.86 -27.11 15.38
C PRO A 517 76.27 -26.86 14.71
N PRO A 518 77.19 -25.97 15.16
CA PRO A 518 77.23 -24.48 15.20
C PRO A 518 78.44 -23.79 14.45
N ALA A 519 78.46 -22.44 14.55
CA ALA A 519 79.65 -21.55 14.73
C ALA A 519 80.37 -20.87 13.52
N GLY A 520 80.80 -19.61 13.71
CA GLY A 520 81.75 -18.86 12.86
C GLY A 520 81.47 -17.34 12.71
N ILE A 521 82.48 -16.48 12.95
CA ILE A 521 82.53 -15.00 12.73
C ILE A 521 83.92 -14.67 12.08
N PRO A 522 84.43 -13.42 11.81
CA PRO A 522 83.97 -12.02 12.06
C PRO A 522 84.26 -10.95 10.92
N ILE A 523 84.13 -9.64 11.27
CA ILE A 523 84.85 -8.41 10.79
C ILE A 523 84.12 -7.41 9.81
N SER A 524 84.32 -6.10 10.06
CA SER A 524 83.71 -4.86 9.48
C SER A 524 84.83 -3.91 8.90
N PRO A 525 84.78 -2.54 8.77
CA PRO A 525 83.71 -1.48 8.90
C PRO A 525 83.74 -0.25 7.91
N GLU A 526 82.69 0.61 7.93
CA GLU A 526 82.63 2.12 7.80
C GLU A 526 83.35 2.94 6.66
N PRO A 527 83.28 4.31 6.53
CA PRO A 527 82.59 5.41 7.29
C PRO A 527 81.85 6.57 6.50
N ALA A 528 81.12 7.42 7.24
CA ALA A 528 80.94 8.91 7.13
C ALA A 528 80.19 9.68 5.98
N THR A 529 79.85 10.96 6.27
CA THR A 529 78.85 11.88 5.63
C THR A 529 79.40 13.04 4.77
N PRO A 530 78.59 13.69 3.89
CA PRO A 530 78.04 15.07 4.11
C PRO A 530 76.57 15.22 3.55
N GLY A 531 75.86 16.36 3.43
CA GLY A 531 76.09 17.83 3.65
C GLY A 531 74.83 18.68 3.26
N ASP A 532 74.90 20.03 3.29
CA ASP A 532 73.81 21.01 2.96
C ASP A 532 74.40 22.31 2.32
N PRO A 533 73.65 23.13 1.51
CA PRO A 533 73.30 24.51 1.97
C PRO A 533 72.08 25.25 1.31
N GLY A 534 71.44 26.21 2.03
CA GLY A 534 71.14 27.56 1.45
C GLY A 534 69.78 28.26 1.75
N GLU A 535 69.80 29.37 2.51
CA GLU A 535 68.72 30.38 2.74
C GLU A 535 68.96 31.68 1.92
N PRO A 536 68.21 32.84 1.97
CA PRO A 536 67.49 33.54 3.08
C PRO A 536 66.03 34.03 2.70
N VAL A 537 65.23 34.85 3.42
CA VAL A 537 65.40 36.06 4.29
C VAL A 537 64.26 36.21 5.36
N LEU A 538 64.57 36.90 6.48
CA LEU A 538 63.81 37.18 7.74
C LEU A 538 63.06 38.55 7.76
N PRO A 539 62.58 39.15 8.90
CA PRO A 539 61.97 38.72 10.20
C PRO A 539 60.60 39.47 10.46
N PRO A 540 60.05 39.72 11.70
CA PRO A 540 60.18 39.18 13.08
C PRO A 540 58.83 38.52 13.54
N GLY A 541 58.33 38.36 14.80
CA GLY A 541 58.68 38.63 16.22
C GLY A 541 57.36 38.82 17.06
N VAL A 542 57.29 38.97 18.40
CA VAL A 542 58.26 38.93 19.54
C VAL A 542 57.53 38.47 20.84
N THR A 543 58.28 37.94 21.81
CA THR A 543 57.99 37.46 23.20
C THR A 543 57.82 38.59 24.26
N PRO A 544 57.53 38.39 25.61
CA PRO A 544 58.00 37.29 26.50
C PRO A 544 57.17 36.80 27.73
N THR A 545 57.73 35.74 28.36
CA THR A 545 57.36 35.04 29.61
C THR A 545 57.92 35.70 30.89
N PRO A 546 57.46 35.33 32.11
CA PRO A 546 58.06 34.26 32.97
C PRO A 546 56.97 33.37 33.69
N GLN A 547 57.18 32.30 34.50
CA GLN A 547 58.34 31.49 34.98
C GLN A 547 57.84 30.07 35.47
N VAL A 548 58.63 29.32 36.27
CA VAL A 548 58.31 27.98 36.86
C VAL A 548 58.84 27.89 38.32
N PRO A 549 58.39 26.94 39.20
CA PRO A 549 58.76 25.48 39.26
C PRO A 549 57.54 24.56 39.61
N GLU A 550 57.54 23.23 39.87
CA GLU A 550 58.31 21.97 39.58
C GLU A 550 57.32 20.76 39.87
N VAL A 551 57.36 19.51 39.36
CA VAL A 551 58.34 18.38 39.17
C VAL A 551 58.54 17.52 40.45
N PRO A 552 58.63 16.14 40.42
CA PRO A 552 58.34 15.08 39.42
C PRO A 552 57.24 14.06 39.93
N PRO A 553 57.03 12.79 39.44
CA PRO A 553 57.54 12.03 38.27
C PRO A 553 56.39 11.53 37.31
N GLY A 554 56.60 10.82 36.18
CA GLY A 554 57.80 10.35 35.48
C GLY A 554 57.94 8.80 35.39
N ILE A 555 58.06 8.11 34.25
CA ILE A 555 57.82 8.44 32.82
C ILE A 555 57.70 7.13 31.97
N VAL A 556 57.22 7.20 30.71
CA VAL A 556 57.09 6.07 29.75
C VAL A 556 58.36 5.84 28.89
N PRO A 557 58.43 4.79 28.04
CA PRO A 557 58.47 5.00 26.57
C PRO A 557 57.70 3.86 25.81
N SER A 558 57.74 3.62 24.48
CA SER A 558 58.47 4.18 23.32
C SER A 558 57.71 3.89 21.99
N GLU A 559 58.28 4.29 20.84
CA GLU A 559 57.90 3.84 19.48
C GLU A 559 58.93 2.83 18.88
N ALA A 560 58.80 2.47 17.59
CA ALA A 560 59.60 1.48 16.84
C ALA A 560 60.76 2.15 16.01
N PRO A 561 61.41 1.57 14.96
CA PRO A 561 61.42 0.19 14.39
C PRO A 561 62.84 -0.36 14.00
N GLY A 562 62.91 -1.47 13.26
CA GLY A 562 64.15 -1.98 12.62
C GLY A 562 63.93 -3.07 11.53
N ARG A 563 64.86 -3.19 10.55
CA ARG A 563 64.89 -4.14 9.40
C ARG A 563 66.37 -4.43 9.00
N PRO A 564 66.77 -5.31 8.04
CA PRO A 564 66.08 -5.86 6.84
C PRO A 564 66.21 -7.42 6.71
N GLU A 565 66.11 -8.18 5.59
CA GLU A 565 65.81 -7.90 4.16
C GLU A 565 64.99 -9.03 3.45
N ARG A 566 65.65 -10.03 2.80
CA ARG A 566 65.17 -10.86 1.66
C ARG A 566 66.10 -12.10 1.44
N PRO A 567 65.90 -13.04 0.47
CA PRO A 567 65.12 -12.92 -0.79
C PRO A 567 64.15 -14.06 -1.22
N GLU A 568 63.19 -13.64 -2.05
CA GLU A 568 62.57 -14.36 -3.20
C GLU A 568 61.55 -15.52 -3.02
N ARG A 569 60.96 -15.89 -4.18
CA ARG A 569 59.77 -16.75 -4.47
C ARG A 569 60.23 -17.90 -5.44
N PRO A 570 59.38 -18.85 -5.95
CA PRO A 570 57.90 -18.95 -5.98
C PRO A 570 57.35 -20.33 -5.54
N GLY A 571 56.11 -20.68 -5.91
CA GLY A 571 55.47 -21.96 -5.55
C GLY A 571 54.58 -22.56 -6.65
N MET A 572 54.03 -23.76 -6.39
CA MET A 572 53.10 -24.51 -7.27
C MET A 572 52.27 -25.56 -6.47
N ARG A 573 51.15 -26.02 -7.07
CA ARG A 573 50.42 -27.29 -6.79
C ARG A 573 50.92 -28.38 -7.79
N PRO A 574 50.56 -29.69 -7.76
CA PRO A 574 49.34 -30.33 -7.19
C PRO A 574 49.49 -31.77 -6.58
N GLU A 575 48.35 -32.37 -6.25
CA GLU A 575 48.01 -33.83 -6.28
C GLU A 575 48.60 -34.86 -5.28
N ALA A 576 48.08 -36.10 -5.37
CA ALA A 576 48.06 -37.19 -4.36
C ALA A 576 49.07 -38.35 -4.72
N PRO A 577 49.15 -39.54 -4.05
CA PRO A 577 48.05 -40.43 -3.57
C PRO A 577 48.28 -41.20 -2.24
N GLU A 578 47.39 -42.18 -1.99
CA GLU A 578 47.35 -43.30 -1.01
C GLU A 578 48.63 -44.18 -0.90
N PRO A 579 48.85 -44.98 0.19
CA PRO A 579 47.94 -46.06 0.66
C PRO A 579 47.83 -46.37 2.18
N GLU A 580 46.96 -47.35 2.52
CA GLU A 580 46.73 -48.00 3.83
C GLU A 580 47.75 -49.16 4.14
N PRO A 581 47.56 -50.15 5.07
CA PRO A 581 46.57 -50.32 6.17
C PRO A 581 47.11 -50.86 7.53
N THR A 582 46.25 -50.91 8.55
CA THR A 582 46.37 -51.79 9.76
C THR A 582 44.98 -52.31 10.21
N PRO A 583 44.85 -53.43 10.96
CA PRO A 583 43.80 -54.43 10.64
C PRO A 583 42.66 -54.69 11.66
N VAL A 584 41.49 -55.08 11.13
CA VAL A 584 40.63 -56.28 11.42
C VAL A 584 40.44 -56.71 12.91
N VAL A 585 39.23 -56.93 13.48
CA VAL A 585 38.14 -57.88 13.10
C VAL A 585 36.72 -57.35 13.51
N PRO A 586 35.63 -57.64 12.75
CA PRO A 586 34.23 -57.37 13.13
C PRO A 586 33.40 -58.62 13.53
N GLU A 587 32.26 -58.46 14.21
CA GLU A 587 31.31 -59.57 14.50
C GLU A 587 29.81 -59.18 14.41
N VAL A 588 29.09 -59.87 13.51
CA VAL A 588 27.65 -60.27 13.47
C VAL A 588 26.50 -59.24 13.68
N VAL A 589 25.40 -59.44 12.90
CA VAL A 589 24.11 -58.72 12.93
C VAL A 589 22.95 -59.73 12.85
N PRO A 590 21.88 -59.61 13.68
CA PRO A 590 20.50 -59.54 13.16
C PRO A 590 19.60 -58.54 13.97
N PRO A 591 18.25 -58.59 13.99
CA PRO A 591 17.44 -57.62 13.24
C PRO A 591 16.43 -56.78 14.07
N ALA A 592 15.66 -55.92 13.41
CA ALA A 592 14.79 -54.90 14.02
C ALA A 592 13.35 -55.34 14.40
N PRO A 593 12.73 -54.62 15.34
CA PRO A 593 11.28 -54.37 15.32
C PRO A 593 10.92 -52.86 15.52
N ALA A 594 9.61 -52.54 15.47
CA ALA A 594 9.04 -51.20 15.68
C ALA A 594 7.94 -51.24 16.79
N PRO A 595 7.00 -50.29 16.83
CA PRO A 595 7.08 -48.97 17.45
C PRO A 595 6.45 -48.91 18.87
N ILE A 596 6.72 -47.85 19.64
CA ILE A 596 6.25 -47.69 21.03
C ILE A 596 5.48 -46.37 21.21
N GLN A 597 4.35 -46.42 21.93
CA GLN A 597 3.60 -45.25 22.44
C GLN A 597 4.00 -44.94 23.90
N PRO A 598 3.85 -43.70 24.40
CA PRO A 598 4.50 -43.26 25.64
C PRO A 598 3.66 -43.50 26.91
N GLU A 599 4.31 -43.95 27.99
CA GLU A 599 3.77 -43.89 29.35
C GLU A 599 4.88 -43.66 30.40
N ALA A 600 4.53 -42.92 31.47
CA ALA A 600 5.21 -42.73 32.77
C ALA A 600 6.76 -42.70 32.84
N ALA A 601 7.32 -41.51 33.11
CA ALA A 601 8.67 -41.34 33.65
C ALA A 601 8.64 -41.04 35.17
N PRO A 602 9.56 -41.60 35.99
CA PRO A 602 9.67 -41.26 37.42
C PRO A 602 10.35 -39.89 37.65
N ALA A 603 10.22 -39.37 38.87
CA ALA A 603 10.66 -38.02 39.24
C ALA A 603 12.20 -37.88 39.38
N PRO A 604 12.77 -36.67 39.15
CA PRO A 604 14.22 -36.42 39.22
C PRO A 604 14.74 -36.05 40.62
N GLU A 605 16.01 -36.39 40.88
CA GLU A 605 16.78 -35.93 42.04
C GLU A 605 17.39 -34.52 41.85
N PRO A 606 17.85 -33.83 42.93
CA PRO A 606 17.98 -32.38 42.93
C PRO A 606 19.22 -31.81 42.23
N VAL A 607 18.99 -30.76 41.44
CA VAL A 607 20.05 -29.95 40.81
C VAL A 607 20.60 -28.92 41.82
N LYS A 608 21.92 -28.70 41.78
CA LYS A 608 22.66 -27.74 42.62
C LYS A 608 22.16 -26.29 42.41
N PRO A 609 22.25 -25.41 43.44
CA PRO A 609 21.64 -24.08 43.38
C PRO A 609 22.21 -23.21 42.26
N GLY A 610 21.31 -22.53 41.54
CA GLY A 610 21.65 -21.48 40.57
C GLY A 610 22.13 -20.20 41.26
N THR A 611 22.47 -19.17 40.48
CA THR A 611 22.93 -17.91 41.08
C THR A 611 21.78 -17.17 41.78
N PRO A 612 22.05 -16.32 42.79
CA PRO A 612 21.01 -15.50 43.41
C PRO A 612 20.27 -14.55 42.46
N GLN A 613 20.79 -14.34 41.25
CA GLN A 613 20.16 -13.58 40.18
C GLN A 613 19.13 -14.42 39.40
N ASP A 614 19.38 -15.72 39.22
CA ASP A 614 18.46 -16.65 38.54
C ASP A 614 17.22 -16.94 39.38
N ASP A 615 17.38 -17.11 40.70
CA ASP A 615 16.25 -17.29 41.63
C ASP A 615 15.37 -16.04 41.73
N ARG A 616 15.97 -14.84 41.72
CA ARG A 616 15.22 -13.57 41.61
C ARG A 616 14.47 -13.48 40.29
N ARG A 617 15.09 -13.90 39.18
CA ARG A 617 14.48 -13.91 37.85
C ARG A 617 13.32 -14.90 37.75
N ARG A 618 13.47 -16.12 38.30
CA ARG A 618 12.38 -17.10 38.43
C ARG A 618 11.22 -16.55 39.24
N LYS A 619 11.46 -16.04 40.46
CA LYS A 619 10.41 -15.47 41.31
C LYS A 619 9.70 -14.28 40.67
N LEU A 620 10.43 -13.40 39.97
CA LEU A 620 9.83 -12.30 39.23
C LEU A 620 8.93 -12.80 38.09
N GLN A 621 9.37 -13.81 37.35
CA GLN A 621 8.63 -14.36 36.21
C GLN A 621 7.40 -15.18 36.67
N GLU A 622 7.52 -15.93 37.75
CA GLU A 622 6.42 -16.63 38.44
C GLU A 622 5.37 -15.65 38.97
N MET A 623 5.80 -14.54 39.60
CA MET A 623 4.91 -13.47 40.05
C MET A 623 4.22 -12.73 38.88
N ILE A 624 4.86 -12.64 37.71
CA ILE A 624 4.25 -12.10 36.48
C ILE A 624 3.15 -13.04 35.94
N GLU A 625 3.39 -14.35 35.89
CA GLU A 625 2.36 -15.31 35.43
C GLU A 625 1.19 -15.41 36.42
N GLN A 626 1.45 -15.38 37.74
CA GLN A 626 0.39 -15.25 38.76
C GLN A 626 -0.44 -13.97 38.57
N ARG A 627 0.21 -12.83 38.26
CA ARG A 627 -0.49 -11.56 38.00
C ARG A 627 -1.34 -11.62 36.73
N LYS A 628 -0.86 -12.28 35.66
CA LYS A 628 -1.63 -12.51 34.43
C LYS A 628 -2.84 -13.41 34.67
N ALA A 629 -2.65 -14.54 35.36
CA ALA A 629 -3.72 -15.50 35.64
C ALA A 629 -4.88 -14.83 36.40
N LYS A 630 -4.56 -14.05 37.45
CA LYS A 630 -5.56 -13.28 38.19
C LYS A 630 -6.27 -12.23 37.31
N LEU A 631 -5.54 -11.56 36.43
CA LEU A 631 -6.11 -10.53 35.55
C LEU A 631 -6.97 -11.14 34.42
N GLU A 632 -6.73 -12.40 34.05
CA GLU A 632 -7.62 -13.16 33.17
C GLU A 632 -8.87 -13.66 33.91
N GLU A 633 -8.73 -14.11 35.16
CA GLU A 633 -9.86 -14.46 36.05
C GLU A 633 -10.77 -13.24 36.29
N GLU A 634 -10.20 -12.08 36.63
CA GLU A 634 -10.92 -10.80 36.76
C GLU A 634 -11.62 -10.40 35.45
N ARG A 635 -11.00 -10.65 34.28
CA ARG A 635 -11.66 -10.45 32.97
C ARG A 635 -12.82 -11.42 32.73
N ARG A 636 -12.69 -12.70 33.08
CA ARG A 636 -13.75 -13.71 32.92
C ARG A 636 -14.94 -13.40 33.83
N ALA A 637 -14.68 -12.97 35.08
CA ALA A 637 -15.71 -12.50 36.00
C ALA A 637 -16.43 -11.25 35.48
N ALA A 638 -15.68 -10.24 34.98
CA ALA A 638 -16.27 -9.05 34.38
C ALA A 638 -17.11 -9.35 33.12
N GLN A 639 -16.68 -10.32 32.30
CA GLN A 639 -17.43 -10.74 31.12
C GLN A 639 -18.72 -11.51 31.47
N ALA A 640 -18.68 -12.37 32.49
CA ALA A 640 -19.87 -13.04 33.01
C ALA A 640 -20.89 -12.04 33.59
N ALA A 641 -20.43 -11.06 34.38
CA ALA A 641 -21.27 -9.98 34.91
C ALA A 641 -21.88 -9.11 33.79
N ALA A 642 -21.14 -8.88 32.70
CA ALA A 642 -21.66 -8.17 31.53
C ALA A 642 -22.75 -8.98 30.78
N GLU A 643 -22.63 -10.30 30.70
CA GLU A 643 -23.68 -11.16 30.13
C GLU A 643 -24.92 -11.24 31.03
N GLU A 644 -24.77 -11.26 32.35
CA GLU A 644 -25.87 -11.20 33.32
C GLU A 644 -26.61 -9.85 33.28
N ALA A 645 -25.85 -8.75 33.18
CA ALA A 645 -26.39 -7.41 32.92
C ALA A 645 -27.10 -7.32 31.55
N ALA A 646 -26.63 -8.05 30.53
CA ALA A 646 -27.28 -8.09 29.22
C ALA A 646 -28.59 -8.93 29.22
N ARG A 647 -28.70 -9.95 30.08
CA ARG A 647 -29.94 -10.73 30.27
C ARG A 647 -31.01 -9.91 30.99
N THR A 648 -30.67 -9.35 32.16
CA THR A 648 -31.57 -8.48 32.93
C THR A 648 -32.01 -7.25 32.12
N ARG A 649 -31.13 -6.66 31.29
CA ARG A 649 -31.49 -5.58 30.35
C ARG A 649 -32.41 -6.02 29.20
N LYS A 650 -32.42 -7.30 28.82
CA LYS A 650 -33.44 -7.84 27.88
C LYS A 650 -34.78 -8.09 28.56
N GLU A 651 -34.78 -8.56 29.80
CA GLU A 651 -36.00 -8.81 30.58
C GLU A 651 -36.71 -7.52 30.99
N ALA A 652 -35.97 -6.45 31.27
CA ALA A 652 -36.50 -5.09 31.44
C ALA A 652 -36.98 -4.43 30.13
N GLY A 653 -36.64 -5.00 28.97
CA GLY A 653 -36.85 -4.39 27.64
C GLY A 653 -38.28 -4.43 27.09
N ASN A 654 -39.31 -4.44 27.95
CA ASN A 654 -40.71 -4.57 27.54
C ASN A 654 -41.69 -3.72 28.37
N GLN A 655 -41.38 -2.42 28.53
CA GLN A 655 -42.32 -1.40 28.98
C GLN A 655 -41.87 0.01 28.52
N GLN A 656 -42.69 0.59 27.61
CA GLN A 656 -42.96 1.99 27.22
C GLN A 656 -41.92 3.14 27.37
N MET A 657 -42.17 4.21 26.60
CA MET A 657 -41.36 5.43 26.53
C MET A 657 -41.91 6.53 27.45
N GLU A 658 -41.05 7.29 28.12
CA GLU A 658 -41.12 8.78 28.21
C GLU A 658 -39.90 9.38 28.95
N GLU A 659 -39.33 10.44 28.37
CA GLU A 659 -38.43 11.47 28.96
C GLU A 659 -37.14 11.09 29.75
N PRO A 660 -36.18 12.04 29.96
CA PRO A 660 -34.79 11.67 30.24
C PRO A 660 -34.45 11.55 31.74
N ALA A 661 -33.70 10.51 32.08
CA ALA A 661 -33.03 10.35 33.37
C ALA A 661 -31.52 10.60 33.25
N GLU A 662 -30.95 11.35 34.21
CA GLU A 662 -29.53 11.69 34.27
C GLU A 662 -28.62 10.45 34.44
N PRO A 663 -27.36 10.50 33.94
CA PRO A 663 -26.46 9.34 34.03
C PRO A 663 -26.01 9.07 35.47
N ALA A 664 -26.42 7.91 36.01
CA ALA A 664 -26.16 7.44 37.38
C ALA A 664 -24.68 7.26 37.78
N GLY A 665 -23.71 7.67 36.96
CA GLY A 665 -22.31 7.84 37.35
C GLY A 665 -22.08 9.03 38.29
N GLU A 666 -22.94 10.05 38.23
CA GLU A 666 -22.92 11.20 39.14
C GLU A 666 -23.21 10.77 40.59
N THR A 667 -24.22 9.95 40.82
CA THR A 667 -24.71 9.62 42.17
C THR A 667 -23.64 8.93 43.03
N ALA A 668 -22.87 8.01 42.45
CA ALA A 668 -21.74 7.38 43.14
C ALA A 668 -20.60 8.38 43.44
N ARG A 669 -20.32 9.29 42.51
CA ARG A 669 -19.28 10.32 42.65
C ARG A 669 -19.66 11.36 43.72
N GLN A 670 -20.92 11.77 43.77
CA GLN A 670 -21.48 12.64 44.79
C GLN A 670 -21.52 11.96 46.17
N GLN A 671 -21.78 10.65 46.24
CA GLN A 671 -21.69 9.89 47.50
C GLN A 671 -20.26 9.80 48.04
N GLU A 672 -19.26 9.52 47.19
CA GLU A 672 -17.85 9.56 47.63
C GLU A 672 -17.40 10.97 48.04
N LEU A 673 -17.80 12.00 47.30
CA LEU A 673 -17.53 13.40 47.68
C LEU A 673 -18.16 13.74 49.05
N ARG A 674 -19.39 13.30 49.34
CA ARG A 674 -20.01 13.49 50.66
C ARG A 674 -19.22 12.78 51.78
N LYS A 675 -18.80 11.53 51.58
CA LYS A 675 -17.97 10.80 52.57
C LYS A 675 -16.65 11.51 52.84
N ILE A 676 -15.99 12.01 51.80
CA ILE A 676 -14.74 12.78 51.91
C ILE A 676 -14.99 14.09 52.67
N GLN A 677 -16.12 14.75 52.42
CA GLN A 677 -16.49 16.01 53.07
C GLN A 677 -16.84 15.80 54.55
N GLU A 678 -17.61 14.77 54.91
CA GLU A 678 -17.87 14.38 56.31
C GLU A 678 -16.57 14.02 57.05
N ALA A 679 -15.65 13.27 56.42
CA ALA A 679 -14.36 12.93 57.00
C ALA A 679 -13.45 14.17 57.21
N LEU A 680 -13.58 15.20 56.37
CA LEU A 680 -12.91 16.49 56.55
C LEU A 680 -13.52 17.32 57.68
N GLU A 681 -14.84 17.31 57.86
CA GLU A 681 -15.48 18.01 58.99
C GLU A 681 -15.20 17.33 60.33
N GLN A 682 -15.21 15.99 60.40
CA GLN A 682 -14.79 15.25 61.60
C GLN A 682 -13.34 15.57 61.99
N ARG A 683 -12.43 15.70 61.01
CA ARG A 683 -11.04 16.14 61.26
C ARG A 683 -10.93 17.59 61.72
N LYS A 684 -11.78 18.50 61.23
CA LYS A 684 -11.84 19.89 61.73
C LYS A 684 -12.32 19.94 63.18
N ALA A 685 -13.41 19.24 63.50
CA ALA A 685 -13.94 19.15 64.86
C ALA A 685 -12.89 18.63 65.86
N GLN A 686 -12.18 17.55 65.51
CA GLN A 686 -11.08 17.01 66.31
C GLN A 686 -9.93 18.02 66.50
N ALA A 687 -9.62 18.83 65.48
CA ALA A 687 -8.59 19.87 65.57
C ALA A 687 -9.01 21.08 66.43
N GLU A 688 -10.29 21.42 66.45
CA GLU A 688 -10.84 22.47 67.33
C GLU A 688 -10.95 21.99 68.79
N GLU A 689 -11.32 20.74 69.01
CA GLU A 689 -11.33 20.13 70.34
C GLU A 689 -9.91 20.06 70.94
N ALA A 690 -8.92 19.63 70.13
CA ALA A 690 -7.52 19.65 70.53
C ALA A 690 -7.01 21.08 70.85
N ARG A 691 -7.45 22.10 70.10
CA ARG A 691 -7.14 23.51 70.40
C ARG A 691 -7.72 23.95 71.74
N ARG A 692 -8.99 23.62 72.04
CA ARG A 692 -9.61 23.89 73.34
C ARG A 692 -8.85 23.24 74.49
N GLN A 693 -8.47 21.97 74.35
CA GLN A 693 -7.71 21.26 75.39
C GLN A 693 -6.34 21.91 75.66
N ILE A 694 -5.66 22.43 74.63
CA ILE A 694 -4.41 23.19 74.77
C ILE A 694 -4.64 24.55 75.45
N GLU A 695 -5.68 25.29 75.06
CA GLU A 695 -6.02 26.58 75.66
C GLU A 695 -6.42 26.44 77.14
N GLU A 696 -7.19 25.41 77.49
CA GLU A 696 -7.58 25.10 78.86
C GLU A 696 -6.39 24.65 79.72
N ALA A 697 -5.43 23.89 79.14
CA ALA A 697 -4.18 23.57 79.81
C ALA A 697 -3.31 24.82 80.08
N GLN A 698 -3.27 25.76 79.13
CA GLN A 698 -2.58 27.05 79.31
C GLN A 698 -3.26 27.95 80.35
N ALA A 699 -4.59 27.91 80.45
CA ALA A 699 -5.33 28.63 81.49
C ALA A 699 -4.95 28.10 82.89
N ARG A 700 -4.97 26.78 83.09
CA ARG A 700 -4.58 26.14 84.37
C ARG A 700 -3.13 26.45 84.77
N GLN A 701 -2.20 26.53 83.79
CA GLN A 701 -0.82 26.95 84.06
C GLN A 701 -0.70 28.43 84.48
N ARG A 702 -1.56 29.32 83.96
CA ARG A 702 -1.60 30.73 84.37
C ARG A 702 -2.16 30.89 85.78
N GLU A 703 -3.20 30.14 86.15
CA GLU A 703 -3.73 30.11 87.52
C GLU A 703 -2.66 29.66 88.53
N GLN A 704 -1.93 28.57 88.24
CA GLN A 704 -0.82 28.10 89.07
C GLN A 704 0.31 29.14 89.18
N ALA A 705 0.63 29.86 88.11
CA ALA A 705 1.63 30.93 88.15
C ALA A 705 1.18 32.15 88.97
N GLU A 706 -0.12 32.49 88.95
CA GLU A 706 -0.68 33.58 89.76
C GLU A 706 -0.80 33.19 91.24
N GLU A 707 -1.10 31.93 91.54
CA GLU A 707 -1.13 31.39 92.91
C GLU A 707 0.27 31.39 93.54
N LEU A 708 1.30 30.94 92.81
CA LEU A 708 2.71 31.05 93.21
C LEU A 708 3.13 32.51 93.43
N ARG A 709 2.64 33.45 92.60
CA ARG A 709 2.91 34.88 92.77
C ARG A 709 2.26 35.43 94.05
N LYS A 710 1.01 35.06 94.35
CA LYS A 710 0.32 35.48 95.58
C LYS A 710 1.00 34.96 96.85
N GLN A 711 1.70 33.83 96.79
CA GLN A 711 2.54 33.35 97.90
C GLN A 711 3.82 34.18 98.10
N ALA A 712 4.33 34.85 97.05
CA ALA A 712 5.56 35.64 97.11
C ALA A 712 5.38 37.07 97.65
N GLU A 713 4.18 37.65 97.56
CA GLU A 713 3.89 39.04 97.98
C GLU A 713 3.56 39.18 99.49
N GLY A 714 3.84 38.14 100.30
CA GLY A 714 3.25 37.92 101.64
C GLY A 714 4.17 37.93 102.88
N MET A 715 5.29 38.68 102.91
CA MET A 715 6.09 38.86 104.16
C MET A 715 6.48 40.33 104.41
N PRO A 716 6.40 40.84 105.67
CA PRO A 716 6.55 42.27 105.99
C PRO A 716 8.01 42.71 106.23
N LYS A 717 8.21 44.04 106.26
CA LYS A 717 9.44 44.73 106.68
C LYS A 717 9.34 45.15 108.15
N GLU A 718 10.46 45.18 108.87
CA GLU A 718 10.61 46.01 110.08
C GLU A 718 12.08 46.43 110.31
N GLU A 719 12.34 47.27 111.32
CA GLU A 719 13.52 48.16 111.43
C GLU A 719 14.53 47.74 112.52
N ALA A 720 15.75 48.31 112.51
CA ALA A 720 16.41 48.93 113.69
C ALA A 720 17.93 49.23 113.50
N PRO A 721 18.42 50.42 113.93
CA PRO A 721 19.83 50.73 114.24
C PRO A 721 20.06 50.86 115.78
N PRO A 722 21.19 51.40 116.29
CA PRO A 722 22.61 51.03 116.12
C PRO A 722 23.34 50.73 117.48
N GLY A 723 24.53 50.11 117.51
CA GLY A 723 25.21 49.82 118.80
C GLY A 723 26.72 49.47 118.81
N SER A 724 27.53 50.46 119.19
CA SER A 724 28.88 50.39 119.84
C SER A 724 29.70 49.08 119.95
N ARG A 725 30.71 48.97 119.07
CA ARG A 725 32.16 49.05 119.44
C ARG A 725 32.72 48.18 120.59
N GLN A 726 33.08 46.92 120.30
CA GLN A 726 34.29 46.26 120.87
C GLN A 726 34.73 45.07 119.99
N GLN A 727 35.95 44.53 120.21
CA GLN A 727 36.60 43.40 119.48
C GLN A 727 37.30 43.68 118.12
N GLN A 728 38.04 44.79 118.00
CA GLN A 728 39.09 44.92 116.97
C GLN A 728 40.32 44.03 117.30
N THR A 729 40.23 42.72 117.03
CA THR A 729 41.42 41.83 116.97
C THR A 729 41.21 40.49 116.26
N ARG A 730 39.96 40.02 116.05
CA ARG A 730 39.66 38.88 115.15
C ARG A 730 39.34 39.29 113.71
N ARG A 731 39.09 40.58 113.50
CA ARG A 731 38.50 41.12 112.27
C ARG A 731 39.34 40.86 111.02
N GLY A 732 40.65 41.16 111.05
CA GLY A 732 41.53 41.04 109.87
C GLY A 732 41.60 39.63 109.26
N ALA A 733 41.81 38.59 110.08
CA ALA A 733 41.89 37.21 109.59
C ALA A 733 40.53 36.68 109.07
N GLN A 734 39.42 37.18 109.62
CA GLN A 734 38.08 36.84 109.11
C GLN A 734 37.71 37.67 107.87
N GLU A 735 38.15 38.92 107.76
CA GLU A 735 37.95 39.77 106.59
C GLU A 735 38.79 39.27 105.39
N GLU A 736 40.00 38.77 105.61
CA GLU A 736 40.84 38.17 104.56
C GLU A 736 40.23 36.87 104.02
N GLN A 737 39.81 35.94 104.90
CA GLN A 737 39.11 34.72 104.48
C GLN A 737 37.72 34.99 103.87
N ALA A 738 36.98 35.98 104.38
CA ALA A 738 35.71 36.38 103.80
C ALA A 738 35.89 37.01 102.41
N ASN A 739 36.96 37.80 102.20
CA ASN A 739 37.25 38.40 100.92
C ASN A 739 37.71 37.35 99.89
N GLU A 740 38.53 36.36 100.28
CA GLU A 740 38.81 35.18 99.44
C GLU A 740 37.54 34.39 99.09
N GLN A 741 36.66 34.12 100.06
CA GLN A 741 35.39 33.42 99.79
C GLN A 741 34.46 34.24 98.89
N GLN A 742 34.39 35.55 99.09
CA GLN A 742 33.60 36.46 98.28
C GLN A 742 34.15 36.57 96.85
N GLU A 743 35.48 36.59 96.68
CA GLU A 743 36.11 36.62 95.36
C GLU A 743 35.93 35.30 94.61
N ARG A 744 36.07 34.14 95.28
CA ARG A 744 35.77 32.82 94.70
C ARG A 744 34.29 32.68 94.33
N ALA A 745 33.37 33.16 95.19
CA ALA A 745 31.93 33.19 94.88
C ALA A 745 31.62 34.10 93.68
N ARG A 746 32.33 35.23 93.55
CA ARG A 746 32.21 36.16 92.41
C ARG A 746 32.75 35.55 91.12
N GLN A 747 33.88 34.83 91.18
CA GLN A 747 34.40 34.06 90.04
C GLN A 747 33.43 32.95 89.61
N GLN A 748 32.83 32.23 90.56
CA GLN A 748 31.79 31.23 90.25
C GLN A 748 30.51 31.86 89.68
N GLN A 749 30.12 33.07 90.11
CA GLN A 749 29.03 33.82 89.48
C GLN A 749 29.38 34.25 88.05
N GLU A 750 30.59 34.77 87.80
CA GLU A 750 31.03 35.10 86.44
C GLU A 750 31.12 33.87 85.53
N GLU A 751 31.61 32.73 86.03
CA GLU A 751 31.68 31.49 85.26
C GLU A 751 30.27 30.96 84.92
N MET A 752 29.34 31.00 85.89
CA MET A 752 27.93 30.64 85.67
C MET A 752 27.24 31.60 84.68
N GLN A 753 27.51 32.91 84.75
CA GLN A 753 27.02 33.89 83.78
C GLN A 753 27.59 33.63 82.38
N ARG A 754 28.90 33.37 82.26
CA ARG A 754 29.54 33.03 80.97
C ARG A 754 28.97 31.73 80.38
N GLN A 755 28.65 30.73 81.20
CA GLN A 755 27.96 29.52 80.75
C GLN A 755 26.53 29.78 80.29
N GLN A 756 25.74 30.57 81.04
CA GLN A 756 24.40 30.99 80.60
C GLN A 756 24.47 31.77 79.28
N GLU A 757 25.40 32.71 79.14
CA GLU A 757 25.56 33.53 77.94
C GLU A 757 25.99 32.68 76.73
N GLN A 758 26.87 31.68 76.92
CA GLN A 758 27.18 30.69 75.87
C GLN A 758 25.97 29.85 75.49
N GLN A 759 25.18 29.39 76.47
CA GLN A 759 23.99 28.56 76.23
C GLN A 759 22.87 29.34 75.52
N GLU A 760 22.72 30.63 75.85
CA GLU A 760 21.76 31.54 75.21
C GLU A 760 22.21 31.91 73.78
N ARG A 761 23.50 32.21 73.56
CA ARG A 761 24.08 32.43 72.22
C ARG A 761 23.93 31.18 71.34
N ALA A 762 24.16 29.98 71.88
CA ALA A 762 23.96 28.72 71.16
C ALA A 762 22.49 28.51 70.78
N ARG A 763 21.55 28.83 71.68
CA ARG A 763 20.11 28.77 71.40
C ARG A 763 19.69 29.79 70.33
N GLN A 764 20.22 31.01 70.36
CA GLN A 764 19.96 32.03 69.34
C GLN A 764 20.43 31.59 67.96
N GLN A 765 21.64 31.01 67.85
CA GLN A 765 22.14 30.42 66.60
C GLN A 765 21.25 29.27 66.10
N GLN A 766 20.68 28.48 67.02
CA GLN A 766 19.78 27.37 66.66
C GLN A 766 18.41 27.87 66.16
N GLU A 767 17.85 28.92 66.77
CA GLU A 767 16.64 29.60 66.25
C GLU A 767 16.89 30.30 64.91
N GLU A 768 18.05 30.94 64.72
CA GLU A 768 18.40 31.58 63.44
C GLU A 768 18.53 30.56 62.31
N MET A 769 19.16 29.41 62.58
CA MET A 769 19.25 28.30 61.62
C MET A 769 17.86 27.72 61.27
N GLN A 770 16.97 27.59 62.24
CA GLN A 770 15.58 27.16 61.98
C GLN A 770 14.80 28.19 61.15
N ARG A 771 14.95 29.49 61.42
CA ARG A 771 14.32 30.56 60.62
C ARG A 771 14.84 30.58 59.18
N GLN A 772 16.12 30.31 58.95
CA GLN A 772 16.68 30.15 57.61
C GLN A 772 16.10 28.92 56.89
N GLN A 773 15.95 27.79 57.58
CA GLN A 773 15.28 26.60 57.00
C GLN A 773 13.82 26.88 56.64
N GLU A 774 13.05 27.51 57.54
CA GLU A 774 11.67 27.92 57.23
C GLU A 774 11.58 28.85 56.02
N GLN A 775 12.46 29.85 55.92
CA GLN A 775 12.49 30.75 54.76
C GLN A 775 12.82 30.00 53.46
N GLN A 776 13.79 29.08 53.50
CA GLN A 776 14.20 28.29 52.35
C GLN A 776 13.10 27.30 51.91
N GLU A 777 12.38 26.70 52.86
CA GLU A 777 11.25 25.82 52.57
C GLU A 777 10.04 26.61 52.01
N ARG A 778 9.70 27.77 52.60
CA ARG A 778 8.63 28.65 52.09
C ARG A 778 8.93 29.16 50.68
N ALA A 779 10.19 29.55 50.40
CA ALA A 779 10.62 29.95 49.06
C ALA A 779 10.50 28.79 48.04
N ARG A 780 10.85 27.57 48.46
CA ARG A 780 10.67 26.36 47.64
C ARG A 780 9.19 26.05 47.39
N GLN A 781 8.32 26.14 48.40
CA GLN A 781 6.89 25.92 48.25
C GLN A 781 6.26 26.93 47.26
N GLN A 782 6.63 28.21 47.34
CA GLN A 782 6.22 29.23 46.36
C GLN A 782 6.70 28.91 44.93
N GLN A 783 7.92 28.36 44.79
CA GLN A 783 8.46 27.97 43.48
C GLN A 783 7.75 26.74 42.89
N GLU A 784 7.41 25.73 43.72
CA GLU A 784 6.64 24.56 43.30
C GLU A 784 5.16 24.92 43.00
N GLU A 785 4.57 25.89 43.72
CA GLU A 785 3.23 26.42 43.42
C GLU A 785 3.21 27.20 42.09
N MET A 786 4.21 28.06 41.86
CA MET A 786 4.34 28.80 40.59
C MET A 786 4.53 27.84 39.39
N GLN A 787 5.28 26.75 39.56
CA GLN A 787 5.40 25.72 38.53
C GLN A 787 4.07 24.97 38.29
N ARG A 788 3.30 24.66 39.34
CA ARG A 788 1.95 24.09 39.19
C ARG A 788 1.02 25.01 38.40
N GLN A 789 0.96 26.30 38.75
CA GLN A 789 0.13 27.27 38.03
C GLN A 789 0.55 27.42 36.56
N GLN A 790 1.85 27.39 36.27
CA GLN A 790 2.37 27.42 34.90
C GLN A 790 2.02 26.14 34.11
N GLN A 791 2.11 24.95 34.72
CA GLN A 791 1.68 23.70 34.09
C GLN A 791 0.18 23.68 33.82
N GLU A 792 -0.63 24.14 34.78
CA GLU A 792 -2.10 24.17 34.62
C GLU A 792 -2.53 25.16 33.52
N GLN A 793 -1.84 26.30 33.38
CA GLN A 793 -2.05 27.21 32.25
C GLN A 793 -1.66 26.58 30.91
N GLN A 794 -0.53 25.86 30.83
CA GLN A 794 -0.15 25.12 29.62
C GLN A 794 -1.15 24.01 29.27
N GLU A 795 -1.67 23.29 30.26
CA GLU A 795 -2.65 22.22 30.05
C GLU A 795 -4.01 22.78 29.59
N ARG A 796 -4.49 23.87 30.20
CA ARG A 796 -5.70 24.59 29.75
C ARG A 796 -5.56 25.13 28.32
N ALA A 797 -4.43 25.76 27.99
CA ALA A 797 -4.15 26.25 26.64
C ALA A 797 -4.08 25.11 25.61
N ARG A 798 -3.51 23.96 25.99
CA ARG A 798 -3.48 22.76 25.15
C ARG A 798 -4.88 22.16 24.95
N GLN A 799 -5.71 22.10 26.00
CA GLN A 799 -7.10 21.62 25.89
C GLN A 799 -7.91 22.50 24.93
N GLN A 800 -7.79 23.82 25.01
CA GLN A 800 -8.41 24.75 24.05
C GLN A 800 -7.91 24.54 22.61
N GLN A 801 -6.62 24.22 22.42
CA GLN A 801 -6.06 23.93 21.11
C GLN A 801 -6.55 22.59 20.53
N GLU A 802 -6.68 21.54 21.36
CA GLU A 802 -7.24 20.25 20.96
C GLU A 802 -8.76 20.33 20.68
N GLU A 803 -9.50 21.17 21.41
CA GLU A 803 -10.92 21.46 21.16
C GLU A 803 -11.13 22.23 19.85
N MET A 804 -10.33 23.29 19.60
CA MET A 804 -10.37 24.03 18.33
C MET A 804 -10.04 23.14 17.13
N GLN A 805 -9.10 22.20 17.28
CA GLN A 805 -8.81 21.20 16.24
C GLN A 805 -9.98 20.23 16.01
N ARG A 806 -10.70 19.80 17.06
CA ARG A 806 -11.91 18.98 16.93
C ARG A 806 -13.02 19.72 16.16
N GLN A 807 -13.29 20.97 16.52
CA GLN A 807 -14.30 21.79 15.82
C GLN A 807 -13.93 22.00 14.35
N GLN A 808 -12.64 22.24 14.04
CA GLN A 808 -12.15 22.34 12.66
C GLN A 808 -12.29 21.01 11.89
N GLN A 809 -12.05 19.86 12.54
CA GLN A 809 -12.27 18.55 11.93
C GLN A 809 -13.76 18.28 11.66
N GLU A 810 -14.66 18.58 12.59
CA GLU A 810 -16.11 18.45 12.35
C GLU A 810 -16.58 19.35 11.19
N GLN A 811 -16.09 20.58 11.09
CA GLN A 811 -16.43 21.46 9.96
C GLN A 811 -15.94 20.90 8.62
N GLN A 812 -14.72 20.35 8.58
CA GLN A 812 -14.19 19.68 7.37
C GLN A 812 -14.98 18.42 7.01
N GLU A 813 -15.39 17.63 8.01
CA GLU A 813 -16.18 16.41 7.78
C GLU A 813 -17.60 16.73 7.31
N ARG A 814 -18.28 17.74 7.88
CA ARG A 814 -19.59 18.23 7.41
C ARG A 814 -19.50 18.78 5.98
N ALA A 815 -18.48 19.60 5.68
CA ALA A 815 -18.27 20.12 4.33
C ALA A 815 -18.00 19.00 3.31
N ARG A 816 -17.26 17.95 3.70
CA ARG A 816 -17.05 16.76 2.89
C ARG A 816 -18.34 15.96 2.67
N GLN A 817 -19.16 15.76 3.70
CA GLN A 817 -20.45 15.09 3.58
C GLN A 817 -21.37 15.81 2.59
N GLN A 818 -21.41 17.15 2.62
CA GLN A 818 -22.14 17.96 1.63
C GLN A 818 -21.61 17.80 0.19
N GLN A 819 -20.28 17.67 0.01
CA GLN A 819 -19.71 17.37 -1.31
C GLN A 819 -20.06 15.96 -1.79
N GLU A 820 -19.99 14.95 -0.92
CA GLU A 820 -20.37 13.56 -1.27
C GLU A 820 -21.87 13.43 -1.56
N GLU A 821 -22.73 14.21 -0.90
CA GLU A 821 -24.17 14.29 -1.21
C GLU A 821 -24.42 14.97 -2.56
N MET A 822 -23.75 16.09 -2.85
CA MET A 822 -23.85 16.77 -4.14
C MET A 822 -23.38 15.88 -5.31
N GLN A 823 -22.30 15.12 -5.12
CA GLN A 823 -21.82 14.14 -6.10
C GLN A 823 -22.84 13.01 -6.32
N ARG A 824 -23.47 12.48 -5.26
CA ARG A 824 -24.55 11.48 -5.39
C ARG A 824 -25.75 12.01 -6.18
N GLN A 825 -26.12 13.28 -6.01
CA GLN A 825 -27.18 13.90 -6.81
C GLN A 825 -26.79 14.06 -8.28
N GLN A 826 -25.54 14.45 -8.58
CA GLN A 826 -25.03 14.50 -9.96
C GLN A 826 -24.99 13.11 -10.61
N GLU A 827 -24.49 12.08 -9.91
CA GLU A 827 -24.53 10.70 -10.40
C GLU A 827 -25.96 10.21 -10.67
N GLN A 828 -26.94 10.56 -9.82
CA GLN A 828 -28.33 10.19 -10.05
C GLN A 828 -28.92 10.86 -11.30
N GLN A 829 -28.60 12.15 -11.54
CA GLN A 829 -28.99 12.83 -12.76
C GLN A 829 -28.31 12.25 -14.00
N GLU A 830 -27.02 11.92 -13.93
CA GLU A 830 -26.30 11.33 -15.05
C GLU A 830 -26.80 9.91 -15.37
N ARG A 831 -27.03 9.07 -14.35
CA ARG A 831 -27.63 7.73 -14.53
C ARG A 831 -29.03 7.82 -15.15
N ALA A 832 -29.87 8.78 -14.71
CA ALA A 832 -31.18 8.99 -15.31
C ALA A 832 -31.10 9.44 -16.78
N ARG A 833 -30.12 10.29 -17.12
CA ARG A 833 -29.84 10.68 -18.50
C ARG A 833 -29.33 9.50 -19.34
N GLN A 834 -28.40 8.71 -18.82
CA GLN A 834 -27.89 7.52 -19.50
C GLN A 834 -29.02 6.50 -19.79
N GLN A 835 -29.97 6.32 -18.87
CA GLN A 835 -31.16 5.50 -19.11
C GLN A 835 -32.08 6.06 -20.20
N GLN A 836 -32.21 7.39 -20.33
CA GLN A 836 -32.95 8.00 -21.44
C GLN A 836 -32.22 7.83 -22.79
N GLU A 837 -30.90 8.03 -22.83
CA GLU A 837 -30.09 7.82 -24.04
C GLU A 837 -30.07 6.33 -24.45
N GLU A 838 -30.08 5.40 -23.50
CA GLU A 838 -30.20 3.96 -23.80
C GLU A 838 -31.59 3.62 -24.35
N MET A 839 -32.67 4.14 -23.76
CA MET A 839 -34.04 3.94 -24.24
C MET A 839 -34.22 4.48 -25.67
N GLN A 840 -33.62 5.63 -25.99
CA GLN A 840 -33.60 6.18 -27.35
C GLN A 840 -32.82 5.29 -28.32
N ARG A 841 -31.65 4.77 -27.92
CA ARG A 841 -30.87 3.82 -28.74
C ARG A 841 -31.63 2.51 -28.99
N GLN A 842 -32.39 2.01 -28.02
CA GLN A 842 -33.23 0.83 -28.20
C GLN A 842 -34.38 1.11 -29.19
N GLN A 843 -35.00 2.29 -29.14
CA GLN A 843 -36.01 2.70 -30.13
C GLN A 843 -35.42 2.83 -31.54
N GLU A 844 -34.27 3.49 -31.70
CA GLU A 844 -33.55 3.56 -32.98
C GLU A 844 -33.18 2.17 -33.52
N GLN A 845 -32.75 1.23 -32.67
CA GLN A 845 -32.44 -0.14 -33.07
C GLN A 845 -33.69 -0.90 -33.54
N GLN A 846 -34.83 -0.74 -32.87
CA GLN A 846 -36.10 -1.32 -33.31
C GLN A 846 -36.56 -0.72 -34.65
N GLU A 847 -36.42 0.60 -34.84
CA GLU A 847 -36.79 1.26 -36.10
C GLU A 847 -35.86 0.82 -37.25
N ARG A 848 -34.54 0.77 -37.04
CA ARG A 848 -33.58 0.28 -38.03
C ARG A 848 -33.83 -1.19 -38.39
N ALA A 849 -34.14 -2.05 -37.41
CA ALA A 849 -34.49 -3.45 -37.65
C ALA A 849 -35.78 -3.59 -38.47
N ARG A 850 -36.78 -2.74 -38.20
CA ARG A 850 -38.01 -2.66 -39.01
C ARG A 850 -37.73 -2.18 -40.44
N GLN A 851 -36.92 -1.13 -40.61
CA GLN A 851 -36.52 -0.63 -41.94
C GLN A 851 -35.79 -1.71 -42.74
N GLN A 852 -34.92 -2.51 -42.11
CA GLN A 852 -34.26 -3.66 -42.74
C GLN A 852 -35.25 -4.78 -43.14
N GLN A 853 -36.29 -5.03 -42.35
CA GLN A 853 -37.36 -5.97 -42.73
C GLN A 853 -38.19 -5.45 -43.92
N GLU A 854 -38.58 -4.17 -43.91
CA GLU A 854 -39.30 -3.55 -45.02
C GLU A 854 -38.45 -3.47 -46.30
N GLU A 855 -37.12 -3.30 -46.19
CA GLU A 855 -36.21 -3.39 -47.34
C GLU A 855 -36.08 -4.83 -47.86
N MET A 856 -35.91 -5.82 -46.97
CA MET A 856 -35.84 -7.23 -47.36
C MET A 856 -37.12 -7.71 -48.07
N GLN A 857 -38.29 -7.26 -47.62
CA GLN A 857 -39.56 -7.52 -48.30
C GLN A 857 -39.60 -6.89 -49.70
N ARG A 858 -39.14 -5.64 -49.85
CA ARG A 858 -39.04 -4.98 -51.17
C ARG A 858 -38.07 -5.70 -52.12
N GLN A 859 -36.95 -6.22 -51.60
CA GLN A 859 -36.01 -7.01 -52.39
C GLN A 859 -36.63 -8.36 -52.81
N GLN A 860 -37.40 -9.02 -51.94
CA GLN A 860 -38.15 -10.25 -52.30
C GLN A 860 -39.22 -9.97 -53.36
N GLU A 861 -40.02 -8.91 -53.21
CA GLU A 861 -40.99 -8.49 -54.25
C GLU A 861 -40.30 -8.18 -55.59
N GLN A 862 -39.13 -7.54 -55.58
CA GLN A 862 -38.39 -7.26 -56.82
C GLN A 862 -37.87 -8.55 -57.47
N GLN A 863 -37.36 -9.52 -56.70
CA GLN A 863 -36.96 -10.83 -57.21
C GLN A 863 -38.16 -11.61 -57.76
N GLU A 864 -39.32 -11.58 -57.09
CA GLU A 864 -40.51 -12.27 -57.58
C GLU A 864 -41.05 -11.64 -58.87
N ARG A 865 -41.13 -10.30 -58.94
CA ARG A 865 -41.51 -9.59 -60.17
C ARG A 865 -40.54 -9.87 -61.33
N ALA A 866 -39.22 -9.89 -61.07
CA ALA A 866 -38.22 -10.23 -62.08
C ALA A 866 -38.37 -11.68 -62.57
N ARG A 867 -38.67 -12.62 -61.65
CA ARG A 867 -38.98 -14.01 -62.00
C ARG A 867 -40.27 -14.13 -62.82
N GLN A 868 -41.34 -13.44 -62.44
CA GLN A 868 -42.59 -13.41 -63.20
C GLN A 868 -42.37 -12.87 -64.63
N GLN A 869 -41.55 -11.83 -64.79
CA GLN A 869 -41.14 -11.32 -66.12
C GLN A 869 -40.33 -12.35 -66.93
N GLN A 870 -39.46 -13.14 -66.30
CA GLN A 870 -38.74 -14.23 -66.98
C GLN A 870 -39.68 -15.37 -67.38
N GLU A 871 -40.61 -15.79 -66.52
CA GLU A 871 -41.61 -16.81 -66.83
C GLU A 871 -42.58 -16.34 -67.93
N GLU A 872 -42.93 -15.05 -67.98
CA GLU A 872 -43.72 -14.47 -69.07
C GLU A 872 -42.92 -14.44 -70.39
N MET A 873 -41.65 -14.03 -70.36
CA MET A 873 -40.78 -14.02 -71.54
C MET A 873 -40.57 -15.43 -72.11
N GLN A 874 -40.42 -16.45 -71.25
CA GLN A 874 -40.36 -17.86 -71.66
C GLN A 874 -41.67 -18.32 -72.30
N ARG A 875 -42.82 -17.97 -71.74
CA ARG A 875 -44.14 -18.28 -72.35
C ARG A 875 -44.32 -17.61 -73.70
N GLN A 876 -43.83 -16.37 -73.89
CA GLN A 876 -43.85 -15.70 -75.19
C GLN A 876 -42.92 -16.38 -76.20
N GLN A 877 -41.73 -16.84 -75.78
CA GLN A 877 -40.84 -17.64 -76.64
C GLN A 877 -41.46 -18.99 -77.03
N GLU A 878 -42.05 -19.74 -76.09
CA GLU A 878 -42.79 -20.97 -76.38
C GLU A 878 -43.95 -20.74 -77.36
N GLN A 879 -44.69 -19.62 -77.22
CA GLN A 879 -45.78 -19.29 -78.15
C GLN A 879 -45.25 -18.97 -79.56
N GLN A 880 -44.14 -18.24 -79.67
CA GLN A 880 -43.49 -17.98 -80.96
C GLN A 880 -42.95 -19.28 -81.59
N GLU A 881 -42.35 -20.17 -80.80
CA GLU A 881 -41.82 -21.43 -81.30
C GLU A 881 -42.95 -22.37 -81.75
N ARG A 882 -44.04 -22.50 -80.97
CA ARG A 882 -45.23 -23.27 -81.37
C ARG A 882 -45.88 -22.70 -82.63
N ALA A 883 -45.98 -21.37 -82.76
CA ALA A 883 -46.50 -20.71 -83.95
C ALA A 883 -45.59 -20.96 -85.18
N ARG A 884 -44.27 -20.97 -84.99
CA ARG A 884 -43.30 -21.33 -86.03
C ARG A 884 -43.42 -22.80 -86.43
N GLN A 885 -43.51 -23.72 -85.48
CA GLN A 885 -43.72 -25.15 -85.74
C GLN A 885 -45.02 -25.39 -86.53
N GLN A 886 -46.11 -24.68 -86.20
CA GLN A 886 -47.35 -24.72 -86.98
C GLN A 886 -47.20 -24.17 -88.40
N GLN A 887 -46.38 -23.14 -88.62
CA GLN A 887 -46.06 -22.65 -89.97
C GLN A 887 -45.20 -23.65 -90.76
N GLU A 888 -44.19 -24.24 -90.14
CA GLU A 888 -43.33 -25.26 -90.77
C GLU A 888 -44.13 -26.54 -91.09
N GLU A 889 -45.04 -26.98 -90.21
CA GLU A 889 -45.95 -28.09 -90.50
C GLU A 889 -46.92 -27.75 -91.64
N MET A 890 -47.53 -26.55 -91.64
CA MET A 890 -48.43 -26.11 -92.70
C MET A 890 -47.73 -26.01 -94.07
N GLN A 891 -46.48 -25.53 -94.10
CA GLN A 891 -45.65 -25.56 -95.31
C GLN A 891 -45.34 -26.99 -95.76
N ARG A 892 -45.03 -27.90 -94.82
CA ARG A 892 -44.76 -29.31 -95.12
C ARG A 892 -46.00 -30.03 -95.67
N GLN A 893 -47.19 -29.78 -95.10
CA GLN A 893 -48.45 -30.29 -95.63
C GLN A 893 -48.77 -29.70 -97.02
N GLN A 894 -48.46 -28.41 -97.26
CA GLN A 894 -48.63 -27.79 -98.58
C GLN A 894 -47.67 -28.38 -99.62
N GLN A 895 -46.42 -28.69 -99.25
CA GLN A 895 -45.47 -29.40 -100.11
C GLN A 895 -45.94 -30.83 -100.43
N GLU A 896 -46.40 -31.59 -99.43
CA GLU A 896 -46.97 -32.92 -99.68
C GLU A 896 -48.21 -32.88 -100.61
N GLN A 897 -49.04 -31.83 -100.52
CA GLN A 897 -50.16 -31.64 -101.45
C GLN A 897 -49.67 -31.30 -102.88
N GLN A 898 -48.63 -30.46 -103.02
CA GLN A 898 -48.04 -30.15 -104.32
C GLN A 898 -47.37 -31.38 -104.96
N GLU A 899 -46.66 -32.20 -104.19
CA GLU A 899 -46.08 -33.45 -104.68
C GLU A 899 -47.15 -34.45 -105.11
N ARG A 900 -48.22 -34.64 -104.32
CA ARG A 900 -49.34 -35.52 -104.70
C ARG A 900 -50.06 -35.01 -105.96
N ALA A 901 -50.30 -33.71 -106.09
CA ALA A 901 -50.90 -33.12 -107.28
C ALA A 901 -49.99 -33.29 -108.52
N ARG A 902 -48.67 -33.16 -108.34
CA ARG A 902 -47.68 -33.43 -109.40
C ARG A 902 -47.65 -34.90 -109.80
N GLN A 903 -47.65 -35.82 -108.84
CA GLN A 903 -47.71 -37.27 -109.10
C GLN A 903 -48.99 -37.64 -109.85
N GLN A 904 -50.13 -37.06 -109.49
CA GLN A 904 -51.39 -37.22 -110.24
C GLN A 904 -51.32 -36.66 -111.67
N GLN A 905 -50.62 -35.54 -111.90
CA GLN A 905 -50.38 -35.04 -113.26
C GLN A 905 -49.45 -35.96 -114.07
N GLU A 906 -48.36 -36.45 -113.47
CA GLU A 906 -47.42 -37.37 -114.14
C GLU A 906 -48.09 -38.73 -114.44
N GLU A 907 -48.96 -39.24 -113.56
CA GLU A 907 -49.76 -40.43 -113.80
C GLU A 907 -50.82 -40.21 -114.90
N MET A 908 -51.54 -39.08 -114.86
CA MET A 908 -52.53 -38.74 -115.88
C MET A 908 -51.89 -38.55 -117.28
N GLN A 909 -50.68 -37.99 -117.33
CA GLN A 909 -49.88 -37.92 -118.57
C GLN A 909 -49.46 -39.31 -119.06
N ARG A 910 -49.02 -40.22 -118.18
CA ARG A 910 -48.74 -41.62 -118.54
C ARG A 910 -49.97 -42.34 -119.09
N GLN A 911 -51.13 -42.22 -118.43
CA GLN A 911 -52.37 -42.82 -118.90
C GLN A 911 -52.80 -42.24 -120.25
N GLN A 912 -52.60 -40.93 -120.49
CA GLN A 912 -52.87 -40.30 -121.78
C GLN A 912 -51.90 -40.76 -122.87
N GLN A 913 -50.62 -40.96 -122.56
CA GLN A 913 -49.64 -41.56 -123.49
C GLN A 913 -50.00 -43.01 -123.83
N GLU A 914 -50.35 -43.85 -122.85
CA GLU A 914 -50.82 -45.22 -123.09
C GLU A 914 -52.08 -45.25 -123.98
N GLN A 915 -53.02 -44.32 -123.79
CA GLN A 915 -54.20 -44.23 -124.66
C GLN A 915 -53.83 -43.81 -126.10
N GLN A 916 -52.86 -42.90 -126.27
CA GLN A 916 -52.35 -42.54 -127.60
C GLN A 916 -51.61 -43.70 -128.27
N GLU A 917 -50.79 -44.46 -127.54
CA GLU A 917 -50.11 -45.65 -128.08
C GLU A 917 -51.12 -46.75 -128.45
N ARG A 918 -52.12 -47.03 -127.62
CA ARG A 918 -53.18 -48.01 -127.93
C ARG A 918 -54.01 -47.57 -129.14
N ALA A 919 -54.38 -46.29 -129.23
CA ALA A 919 -55.10 -45.76 -130.40
C ALA A 919 -54.25 -45.83 -131.68
N ARG A 920 -52.94 -45.59 -131.58
CA ARG A 920 -51.99 -45.75 -132.69
C ARG A 920 -51.86 -47.22 -133.11
N GLN A 921 -51.71 -48.15 -132.16
CA GLN A 921 -51.67 -49.59 -132.44
C GLN A 921 -52.96 -50.07 -133.13
N GLN A 922 -54.13 -49.58 -132.69
CA GLN A 922 -55.41 -49.85 -133.36
C GLN A 922 -55.48 -49.27 -134.79
N GLN A 923 -54.89 -48.10 -135.05
CA GLN A 923 -54.77 -47.58 -136.42
C GLN A 923 -53.82 -48.41 -137.28
N GLU A 924 -52.66 -48.82 -136.76
CA GLU A 924 -51.68 -49.66 -137.48
C GLU A 924 -52.26 -51.07 -137.75
N GLU A 925 -53.04 -51.63 -136.83
CA GLU A 925 -53.78 -52.89 -137.03
C GLU A 925 -54.92 -52.73 -138.05
N MET A 926 -55.71 -51.66 -137.98
CA MET A 926 -56.78 -51.39 -138.95
C MET A 926 -56.21 -51.17 -140.37
N GLN A 927 -55.05 -50.52 -140.50
CA GLN A 927 -54.33 -50.40 -141.77
C GLN A 927 -53.84 -51.77 -142.28
N ARG A 928 -53.31 -52.64 -141.41
CA ARG A 928 -52.96 -54.03 -141.79
C ARG A 928 -54.18 -54.81 -142.30
N GLN A 929 -55.29 -54.78 -141.57
CA GLN A 929 -56.53 -55.47 -141.99
C GLN A 929 -57.06 -54.91 -143.32
N GLN A 930 -56.95 -53.60 -143.56
CA GLN A 930 -57.34 -52.97 -144.81
C GLN A 930 -56.39 -53.34 -145.98
N GLN A 931 -55.09 -53.47 -145.73
CA GLN A 931 -54.13 -54.00 -146.71
C GLN A 931 -54.41 -55.47 -147.04
N GLU A 932 -54.66 -56.33 -146.05
CA GLU A 932 -55.06 -57.73 -146.28
C GLU A 932 -56.35 -57.83 -147.11
N GLN A 933 -57.34 -56.97 -146.87
CA GLN A 933 -58.56 -56.94 -147.69
C GLN A 933 -58.28 -56.52 -149.13
N GLN A 934 -57.41 -55.51 -149.36
CA GLN A 934 -57.00 -55.12 -150.72
C GLN A 934 -56.19 -56.22 -151.42
N GLU A 935 -55.35 -56.96 -150.69
CA GLU A 935 -54.56 -58.05 -151.25
C GLU A 935 -55.42 -59.27 -151.58
N ARG A 936 -56.38 -59.64 -150.72
CA ARG A 936 -57.39 -60.67 -151.01
C ARG A 936 -58.28 -60.27 -152.20
N ALA A 937 -58.65 -58.99 -152.33
CA ALA A 937 -59.41 -58.48 -153.48
C ALA A 937 -58.59 -58.56 -154.79
N ARG A 938 -57.28 -58.26 -154.74
CA ARG A 938 -56.37 -58.48 -155.88
C ARG A 938 -56.28 -59.96 -156.26
N GLN A 939 -56.10 -60.86 -155.29
CA GLN A 939 -56.05 -62.31 -155.53
C GLN A 939 -57.36 -62.83 -156.16
N GLN A 940 -58.52 -62.32 -155.73
CA GLN A 940 -59.82 -62.63 -156.34
C GLN A 940 -59.94 -62.09 -157.77
N GLN A 941 -59.47 -60.88 -158.06
CA GLN A 941 -59.41 -60.37 -159.43
C GLN A 941 -58.46 -61.17 -160.33
N GLU A 942 -57.33 -61.65 -159.79
CA GLU A 942 -56.39 -62.48 -160.54
C GLU A 942 -56.94 -63.88 -160.81
N GLN A 943 -57.67 -64.49 -159.86
CA GLN A 943 -58.41 -65.73 -160.07
C GLN A 943 -59.52 -65.58 -161.13
N MET A 944 -60.32 -64.50 -161.04
CA MET A 944 -61.34 -64.18 -162.06
C MET A 944 -60.73 -64.02 -163.45
N ARG A 945 -59.57 -63.35 -163.57
CA ARG A 945 -58.89 -63.19 -164.85
C ARG A 945 -58.39 -64.52 -165.42
N ARG A 946 -57.82 -65.40 -164.59
CA ARG A 946 -57.39 -66.75 -165.01
C ARG A 946 -58.58 -67.67 -165.41
N GLN A 947 -59.81 -67.31 -165.04
CA GLN A 947 -61.05 -67.98 -165.51
C GLN A 947 -61.65 -67.37 -166.78
N GLN A 948 -61.03 -66.33 -167.36
CA GLN A 948 -61.41 -65.75 -168.66
C GLN A 948 -60.39 -66.02 -169.78
N GLU A 949 -59.31 -66.73 -169.47
CA GLU A 949 -58.24 -67.14 -170.41
C GLU A 949 -58.25 -68.69 -170.63
N GLN A 950 -59.40 -69.34 -170.37
CA GLN A 950 -59.75 -70.74 -170.70
C GLN A 950 -61.15 -70.81 -171.34
#